data_AF-A0A233S5F9-F1
#
_entry.id   AF-A0A233S5F9-F1
#
_cell.length_a   1.000
_cell.length_b   1.000
_cell.length_c   1.000
_cell.angle_alpha   90.00
_cell.angle_beta   90.00
_cell.angle_gamma   90.00
#
_symmetry.space_group_name_H-M   'P 1'
#
loop_
_entity.id
_entity.type
_entity.pdbx_description
1 polymer ?
#
loop_
_entity_poly.entity_id
_entity_poly.type
_entity_poly.pdbx_seq_one_letter_code
_entity_poly.pdbx_strand_id
1 'polypeptide(L)'
;MVRARRIWVTATALLAVAGASPGAAVAQGQPPSQSGALTAAAEGTLPPGWGITGGGSAQQQLVWRSDRPVPMGDARVEFRSGERLLGIPQPARDGRTFRLPLGGQHAGDLRGLQVWSGGKRLDTKGALPSGSAVQPPAPLPANSVDPGKPGPYGTKTGEYKLKSVRLPGFSAPVEMRAVVVAPTGAHGPRPLALFLHGRHFTCYKGHDITGDWPCAAGTKAVPSHRGYLRDQKLLASQGYDTVSISANGINGQDWNAEDGGAQARSSLVRLHLAQWADWTAHPETAPAVVRDAPRADLSRVLLVGHSRGGEGVDRAALDSLYPPPAAQDGYHGAVRWTIRGLVLIGPTVFGQNPVPDVPSVSILPGCDGDVSDLQGEMYVDGTRAVSRGAALHSAVYVIGANHNFFNSEWTPGQATAPAQDDFSDDPQHPDPVCAKRAATRLTATQQHRAGSTYIAAAARLFLAGDDKVRPLLDGSGKRAPSADPARVLSHAVGGRRNAGFLPDGGVSVTGAKLCAAVDPAPAKACLGQGAKGISPHFAQWETDREAGRHAIALHWTHAGTPARVRVKDPVSLAGDKALALRLFVPPNSRGTRLDVSVTDASGRKAVLGKVKVDGLPGSAATASYWAREIRVPLTAATRAGLDLHRIKSLELTPRSGSGRAWLMDAWGWRAGLPAVKAAELPRVDVGRTTVDEGDSGTRTYRVPVEVSGQGSGQVRVYVFDPATGKVTNRLVTVHPGGHDIDVPVEVKGNTRYGQDVSYDILVKAVHGAVVGSYRGGITVHDDDPAPKMTVTPVADKVTEGQALKWRVSLSEAVDLDMSAFFLAVPPTGTELSTKDVSARWLRDTTGASPDPERPLSKLAGGLYLWVDVPAGKTSTDVTIPTVKDRVRESAESVLFQQIDEQTGKPLPGGLELNGTVLDAS
;
A
#
# COMPACT_ATOMS: atom_id res chain seq x y z
N MET A 1 27.17 56.12 33.28
CA MET A 1 26.46 57.39 33.57
C MET A 1 25.05 57.04 34.03
N VAL A 2 24.73 57.50 35.25
CA VAL A 2 23.40 57.71 35.85
C VAL A 2 22.36 56.60 35.61
N ARG A 3 22.26 55.60 36.51
CA ARG A 3 21.44 55.61 37.75
C ARG A 3 19.97 55.87 37.42
N ALA A 4 19.03 55.04 37.86
CA ALA A 4 18.56 54.92 39.24
C ALA A 4 17.09 54.46 39.10
N ARG A 5 16.39 53.73 39.98
CA ARG A 5 16.41 53.41 41.42
C ARG A 5 15.06 52.63 41.58
N ARG A 6 14.71 51.83 42.58
CA ARG A 6 15.19 51.41 43.91
C ARG A 6 14.20 50.26 44.30
N ILE A 7 14.61 49.12 44.90
CA ILE A 7 14.95 48.93 46.34
C ILE A 7 13.70 49.21 47.21
N TRP A 8 13.17 48.35 48.12
CA TRP A 8 13.70 47.28 48.98
C TRP A 8 12.49 46.54 49.67
N VAL A 9 12.53 45.21 49.95
CA VAL A 9 12.83 44.54 51.27
C VAL A 9 11.63 44.63 52.26
N THR A 10 11.13 43.63 52.99
CA THR A 10 11.65 42.37 53.59
C THR A 10 10.49 41.44 54.00
N ALA A 11 10.80 40.14 54.12
CA ALA A 11 10.42 39.11 55.12
C ALA A 11 9.24 39.35 56.10
N THR A 12 8.45 38.36 56.54
CA THR A 12 8.88 37.12 57.23
C THR A 12 7.69 36.16 57.46
N ALA A 13 7.86 34.90 57.03
CA ALA A 13 7.56 33.59 57.63
C ALA A 13 6.38 33.33 58.62
N LEU A 14 5.61 32.25 58.35
CA LEU A 14 5.44 30.99 59.14
C LEU A 14 4.02 30.38 59.08
N LEU A 15 3.96 29.11 58.63
CA LEU A 15 3.14 27.93 59.08
C LEU A 15 1.62 28.11 59.36
N ALA A 16 0.69 27.18 59.08
CA ALA A 16 0.64 25.90 58.40
C ALA A 16 -0.85 25.42 58.39
N VAL A 17 -1.20 24.57 57.42
CA VAL A 17 -2.27 23.53 57.43
C VAL A 17 -3.74 23.90 57.07
N ALA A 18 -4.18 23.17 56.02
CA ALA A 18 -5.50 22.65 55.66
C ALA A 18 -6.55 23.52 54.94
N GLY A 19 -6.77 23.16 53.66
CA GLY A 19 -8.11 22.91 53.13
C GLY A 19 -8.68 23.95 52.17
N ALA A 20 -8.46 23.78 50.86
CA ALA A 20 -9.47 23.89 49.79
C ALA A 20 -8.80 24.03 48.42
N SER A 21 -9.14 23.12 47.51
CA SER A 21 -8.91 23.25 46.07
C SER A 21 -9.65 24.48 45.51
N PRO A 22 -9.06 25.19 44.53
CA PRO A 22 -9.86 25.84 43.49
C PRO A 22 -9.48 25.28 42.12
N GLY A 23 -10.54 24.89 41.39
CA GLY A 23 -10.47 24.27 40.09
C GLY A 23 -9.85 25.15 39.00
N ALA A 24 -9.40 24.45 37.97
CA ALA A 24 -8.93 25.00 36.72
C ALA A 24 -9.94 25.99 36.12
N ALA A 25 -9.48 27.22 35.88
CA ALA A 25 -10.13 28.12 34.95
C ALA A 25 -9.90 27.58 33.53
N VAL A 26 -10.93 26.94 32.99
CA VAL A 26 -11.00 26.51 31.59
C VAL A 26 -11.27 27.74 30.74
N ALA A 27 -10.26 28.18 29.99
CA ALA A 27 -10.45 29.10 28.87
C ALA A 27 -11.28 28.40 27.79
N GLN A 28 -12.34 29.07 27.35
CA GLN A 28 -13.36 28.61 26.41
C GLN A 28 -12.73 28.14 25.08
N GLY A 29 -12.79 26.83 24.84
CA GLY A 29 -12.56 26.24 23.52
C GLY A 29 -13.76 26.45 22.61
N GLN A 30 -13.49 26.80 21.36
CA GLN A 30 -14.46 26.75 20.27
C GLN A 30 -15.04 25.33 20.15
N PRO A 31 -16.35 25.16 19.92
CA PRO A 31 -16.96 23.84 19.80
C PRO A 31 -16.46 23.11 18.53
N PRO A 32 -16.23 21.79 18.60
CA PRO A 32 -15.78 20.97 17.49
C PRO A 32 -16.82 20.90 16.37
N SER A 33 -16.35 20.89 15.13
CA SER A 33 -17.12 20.76 13.90
C SER A 33 -17.92 19.45 13.87
N GLN A 34 -19.19 19.55 13.50
CA GLN A 34 -20.24 18.54 13.70
C GLN A 34 -20.06 17.27 12.85
N SER A 35 -20.37 16.15 13.50
CA SER A 35 -20.43 14.76 13.06
C SER A 35 -21.70 14.46 12.24
N GLY A 36 -21.57 13.98 11.00
CA GLY A 36 -22.65 13.29 10.28
C GLY A 36 -22.82 11.86 10.80
N ALA A 37 -24.06 11.44 11.08
CA ALA A 37 -24.39 10.13 11.64
C ALA A 37 -24.36 9.03 10.58
N LEU A 38 -23.75 7.88 10.93
CA LEU A 38 -23.79 6.63 10.17
C LEU A 38 -25.15 5.95 10.47
N THR A 39 -25.98 5.73 9.47
CA THR A 39 -27.29 5.09 9.61
C THR A 39 -27.17 3.57 9.47
N ALA A 40 -27.75 2.84 10.43
CA ALA A 40 -27.81 1.38 10.42
C ALA A 40 -29.06 0.94 9.64
N ALA A 41 -28.87 0.38 8.44
CA ALA A 41 -29.96 -0.28 7.71
C ALA A 41 -30.26 -1.66 8.33
N ALA A 42 -31.55 -1.95 8.54
CA ALA A 42 -32.03 -3.21 9.07
C ALA A 42 -32.13 -4.27 7.96
N GLU A 43 -31.03 -4.99 7.73
CA GLU A 43 -30.94 -6.45 7.53
C GLU A 43 -29.45 -6.80 7.39
N GLY A 44 -28.82 -7.14 8.53
CA GLY A 44 -27.37 -7.36 8.64
C GLY A 44 -26.65 -6.12 9.20
N THR A 45 -26.51 -6.03 10.52
CA THR A 45 -25.80 -4.93 11.19
C THR A 45 -24.34 -4.85 10.72
N LEU A 46 -24.01 -3.77 9.99
CA LEU A 46 -22.63 -3.47 9.61
C LEU A 46 -21.74 -3.28 10.86
N PRO A 47 -20.43 -3.60 10.81
CA PRO A 47 -19.56 -3.44 11.97
C PRO A 47 -19.40 -1.97 12.39
N PRO A 48 -19.01 -1.67 13.65
CA PRO A 48 -18.79 -0.30 14.12
C PRO A 48 -17.83 0.49 13.22
N GLY A 49 -18.18 1.75 12.93
CA GLY A 49 -17.41 2.64 12.05
C GLY A 49 -17.70 2.44 10.56
N TRP A 50 -18.40 1.36 10.19
CA TRP A 50 -18.97 1.20 8.86
C TRP A 50 -20.36 1.81 8.79
N GLY A 51 -20.66 2.41 7.66
CA GLY A 51 -22.00 2.81 7.26
C GLY A 51 -22.12 2.61 5.77
N ILE A 52 -23.35 2.62 5.32
CA ILE A 52 -23.64 2.82 3.91
C ILE A 52 -24.23 4.22 3.83
N THR A 53 -23.66 5.05 2.99
CA THR A 53 -24.17 6.39 2.68
C THR A 53 -24.54 6.39 1.21
N GLY A 54 -25.32 7.34 0.74
CA GLY A 54 -25.97 7.28 -0.56
C GLY A 54 -27.14 6.33 -0.42
N GLY A 55 -28.34 6.85 -0.68
CA GLY A 55 -29.50 6.04 -0.41
C GLY A 55 -29.89 5.21 -1.62
N GLY A 56 -30.18 3.98 -1.26
CA GLY A 56 -30.57 2.95 -2.17
C GLY A 56 -29.48 2.21 -2.97
N SER A 57 -29.68 0.92 -3.25
CA SER A 57 -28.68 -0.05 -3.76
C SER A 57 -27.69 0.49 -4.81
N ALA A 58 -28.09 1.46 -5.64
CA ALA A 58 -27.23 2.05 -6.66
C ALA A 58 -26.96 3.56 -6.52
N GLN A 59 -26.98 4.12 -5.32
CA GLN A 59 -26.10 5.25 -4.97
C GLN A 59 -25.27 4.96 -3.72
N GLN A 60 -25.42 3.75 -3.19
CA GLN A 60 -24.73 3.30 -2.00
C GLN A 60 -23.22 3.35 -2.18
N GLN A 61 -22.61 4.17 -1.34
CA GLN A 61 -21.20 4.14 -1.03
C GLN A 61 -21.06 3.39 0.28
N LEU A 62 -20.20 2.37 0.27
CA LEU A 62 -19.70 1.82 1.50
C LEU A 62 -18.76 2.85 2.11
N VAL A 63 -19.04 3.26 3.35
CA VAL A 63 -18.26 4.25 4.07
C VAL A 63 -17.70 3.63 5.32
N TRP A 64 -16.41 3.86 5.54
CA TRP A 64 -15.80 3.59 6.82
C TRP A 64 -15.20 4.87 7.38
N ARG A 65 -15.51 5.15 8.66
CA ARG A 65 -14.94 6.25 9.42
C ARG A 65 -14.10 5.70 10.57
N SER A 66 -12.81 5.94 10.49
CA SER A 66 -11.87 5.62 11.56
C SER A 66 -12.09 6.52 12.78
N ASP A 67 -11.93 5.95 13.99
CA ASP A 67 -11.98 6.69 15.26
C ASP A 67 -10.79 7.65 15.43
N ARG A 68 -9.66 7.33 14.78
CA ARG A 68 -8.43 8.13 14.70
C ARG A 68 -8.11 8.51 13.25
N PRO A 69 -7.41 9.62 12.99
CA PRO A 69 -6.86 9.90 11.67
C PRO A 69 -6.05 8.70 11.17
N VAL A 70 -6.33 8.26 9.94
CA VAL A 70 -5.49 7.29 9.21
C VAL A 70 -4.42 8.12 8.51
N PRO A 71 -3.15 8.00 8.91
CA PRO A 71 -2.10 8.81 8.31
C PRO A 71 -2.00 8.57 6.81
N MET A 72 -1.67 9.62 6.06
CA MET A 72 -1.35 9.50 4.64
C MET A 72 0.00 8.81 4.49
N GLY A 73 -0.04 7.48 4.39
CA GLY A 73 1.09 6.61 4.17
C GLY A 73 1.17 6.07 2.74
N ASP A 74 2.08 5.15 2.54
CA ASP A 74 2.32 4.44 1.31
C ASP A 74 1.21 3.47 0.93
N ALA A 75 0.82 2.64 1.89
CA ALA A 75 -0.18 1.63 1.65
C ALA A 75 -1.51 2.26 1.24
N ARG A 76 -2.23 1.54 0.35
CA ARG A 76 -3.59 1.90 0.00
C ARG A 76 -4.52 1.39 1.09
N VAL A 77 -5.52 2.20 1.41
CA VAL A 77 -6.68 1.68 2.16
C VAL A 77 -7.48 0.82 1.19
N GLU A 78 -7.89 -0.35 1.66
CA GLU A 78 -8.63 -1.36 0.91
C GLU A 78 -9.87 -1.73 1.71
N PHE A 79 -11.02 -1.82 1.05
CA PHE A 79 -12.22 -2.40 1.63
C PHE A 79 -12.38 -3.84 1.16
N ARG A 80 -12.67 -4.75 2.10
CA ARG A 80 -12.81 -6.18 1.81
C ARG A 80 -14.10 -6.74 2.41
N SER A 81 -14.66 -7.76 1.76
CA SER A 81 -15.75 -8.60 2.27
C SER A 81 -15.22 -10.02 2.43
N GLY A 82 -14.98 -10.44 3.67
CA GLY A 82 -14.17 -11.63 3.95
C GLY A 82 -12.74 -11.46 3.40
N GLU A 83 -12.30 -12.38 2.53
CA GLU A 83 -10.98 -12.33 1.88
C GLU A 83 -11.02 -11.60 0.52
N ARG A 84 -12.22 -11.22 0.02
CA ARG A 84 -12.38 -10.58 -1.29
C ARG A 84 -12.14 -9.07 -1.19
N LEU A 85 -11.28 -8.52 -2.04
CA LEU A 85 -11.15 -7.07 -2.22
C LEU A 85 -12.40 -6.51 -2.91
N LEU A 86 -13.04 -5.53 -2.28
CA LEU A 86 -14.16 -4.78 -2.86
C LEU A 86 -13.65 -3.61 -3.71
N GLY A 87 -12.58 -2.96 -3.28
CA GLY A 87 -11.96 -1.87 -4.01
C GLY A 87 -11.16 -0.93 -3.12
N ILE A 88 -10.66 0.14 -3.73
CA ILE A 88 -9.84 1.17 -3.09
C ILE A 88 -10.72 2.39 -2.81
N PRO A 89 -11.16 2.63 -1.55
CA PRO A 89 -11.98 3.79 -1.24
C PRO A 89 -11.25 5.11 -1.45
N GLN A 90 -12.01 6.12 -1.86
CA GLN A 90 -11.57 7.51 -1.89
C GLN A 90 -11.46 8.06 -0.46
N PRO A 91 -10.29 8.62 -0.05
CA PRO A 91 -10.15 9.29 1.23
C PRO A 91 -10.83 10.67 1.20
N ALA A 92 -11.53 11.01 2.28
CA ALA A 92 -12.03 12.36 2.51
C ALA A 92 -10.94 13.29 3.05
N ARG A 93 -11.18 14.59 2.97
CA ARG A 93 -10.25 15.63 3.46
C ARG A 93 -9.98 15.58 4.97
N ASP A 94 -10.83 14.91 5.74
CA ASP A 94 -10.71 14.82 7.20
C ASP A 94 -9.68 13.77 7.67
N GLY A 95 -9.10 12.99 6.74
CA GLY A 95 -8.14 11.92 7.02
C GLY A 95 -8.71 10.78 7.85
N ARG A 96 -10.03 10.67 7.98
CA ARG A 96 -10.72 9.66 8.79
C ARG A 96 -11.77 8.89 8.01
N THR A 97 -12.38 9.53 7.02
CA THR A 97 -13.49 8.96 6.26
C THR A 97 -13.02 8.43 4.92
N PHE A 98 -13.42 7.22 4.57
CA PHE A 98 -13.08 6.52 3.35
C PHE A 98 -14.37 6.03 2.69
N ARG A 99 -14.54 6.28 1.40
CA ARG A 99 -15.78 5.98 0.66
C ARG A 99 -15.50 5.17 -0.58
N LEU A 100 -16.17 4.03 -0.73
CA LEU A 100 -16.10 3.17 -1.91
C LEU A 100 -17.49 3.07 -2.54
N PRO A 101 -17.68 3.50 -3.81
CA PRO A 101 -18.91 3.22 -4.54
C PRO A 101 -19.15 1.71 -4.65
N LEU A 102 -20.37 1.23 -4.36
CA LEU A 102 -20.69 -0.21 -4.37
C LEU A 102 -21.03 -0.76 -5.78
N GLY A 103 -21.27 0.09 -6.79
CA GLY A 103 -21.39 -0.32 -8.20
C GLY A 103 -22.40 -1.46 -8.45
N GLY A 104 -23.56 -1.42 -7.80
CA GLY A 104 -24.62 -2.41 -7.91
C GLY A 104 -24.50 -3.63 -6.99
N GLN A 105 -23.46 -3.73 -6.15
CA GLN A 105 -23.33 -4.80 -5.15
C GLN A 105 -24.37 -4.62 -4.02
N HIS A 106 -25.28 -5.58 -3.84
CA HIS A 106 -26.28 -5.53 -2.77
C HIS A 106 -25.62 -5.59 -1.38
N ALA A 107 -26.05 -4.70 -0.48
CA ALA A 107 -25.57 -4.65 0.91
C ALA A 107 -25.70 -5.99 1.66
N GLY A 108 -26.70 -6.82 1.32
CA GLY A 108 -26.92 -8.15 1.92
C GLY A 108 -25.84 -9.20 1.59
N ASP A 109 -25.02 -8.96 0.55
CA ASP A 109 -23.92 -9.84 0.15
C ASP A 109 -22.59 -9.48 0.85
N LEU A 110 -22.56 -8.37 1.59
CA LEU A 110 -21.40 -7.90 2.34
C LEU A 110 -21.30 -8.65 3.67
N ARG A 111 -20.37 -9.60 3.77
CA ARG A 111 -20.15 -10.39 4.99
C ARG A 111 -18.73 -10.20 5.50
N GLY A 112 -18.62 -9.92 6.80
CA GLY A 112 -17.32 -9.79 7.46
C GLY A 112 -16.47 -8.69 6.86
N LEU A 113 -17.03 -7.48 6.73
CA LEU A 113 -16.33 -6.30 6.21
C LEU A 113 -15.06 -6.01 6.99
N GLN A 114 -14.01 -5.61 6.26
CA GLN A 114 -12.68 -5.36 6.80
C GLN A 114 -12.02 -4.17 6.08
N VAL A 115 -11.30 -3.34 6.85
CA VAL A 115 -10.47 -2.28 6.28
C VAL A 115 -9.02 -2.68 6.43
N TRP A 116 -8.30 -2.75 5.31
CA TRP A 116 -6.89 -3.11 5.29
C TRP A 116 -6.05 -1.94 4.77
N SER A 117 -4.80 -1.90 5.22
CA SER A 117 -3.77 -1.03 4.68
C SER A 117 -2.42 -1.72 4.85
N GLY A 118 -1.76 -2.05 3.73
CA GLY A 118 -0.40 -2.59 3.73
C GLY A 118 -0.26 -3.89 4.52
N GLY A 119 -1.26 -4.78 4.42
CA GLY A 119 -1.28 -6.04 5.17
C GLY A 119 -1.74 -5.95 6.63
N LYS A 120 -2.19 -4.77 7.09
CA LYS A 120 -2.75 -4.58 8.43
C LYS A 120 -4.24 -4.27 8.38
N ARG A 121 -5.01 -4.94 9.24
CA ARG A 121 -6.42 -4.62 9.47
C ARG A 121 -6.57 -3.40 10.39
N LEU A 122 -7.30 -2.38 9.94
CA LEU A 122 -7.48 -1.08 10.61
C LEU A 122 -8.75 -1.00 11.46
N ASP A 123 -9.80 -1.74 11.10
CA ASP A 123 -11.14 -1.68 11.70
C ASP A 123 -11.33 -2.60 12.92
N THR A 124 -10.25 -3.19 13.43
CA THR A 124 -10.27 -4.01 14.66
C THR A 124 -9.45 -3.38 15.77
N LYS A 125 -10.00 -3.32 16.98
CA LYS A 125 -9.24 -3.10 18.23
C LYS A 125 -8.54 -4.40 18.62
N GLY A 126 -7.60 -4.84 17.80
CA GLY A 126 -6.82 -6.04 18.10
C GLY A 126 -5.86 -5.77 19.26
N ALA A 127 -6.04 -6.46 20.38
CA ALA A 127 -5.00 -6.54 21.41
C ALA A 127 -3.78 -7.23 20.81
N LEU A 128 -2.66 -6.52 20.73
CA LEU A 128 -1.39 -7.15 20.39
C LEU A 128 -1.04 -8.13 21.52
N PRO A 129 -0.81 -9.42 21.23
CA PRO A 129 -0.45 -10.36 22.29
C PRO A 129 0.86 -9.92 22.94
N SER A 130 0.83 -9.74 24.27
CA SER A 130 2.05 -9.57 25.05
C SER A 130 2.89 -10.85 24.96
N GLY A 131 4.14 -10.70 24.55
CA GLY A 131 5.11 -11.80 24.43
C GLY A 131 6.30 -11.56 25.35
N SER A 132 6.99 -12.64 25.73
CA SER A 132 8.30 -12.55 26.37
C SER A 132 9.27 -11.72 25.51
N ALA A 133 10.14 -10.93 26.14
CA ALA A 133 11.12 -10.10 25.46
C ALA A 133 11.89 -10.88 24.37
N VAL A 134 11.81 -10.40 23.13
CA VAL A 134 12.50 -11.02 21.99
C VAL A 134 13.89 -10.42 21.85
N GLN A 135 14.90 -11.27 21.69
CA GLN A 135 16.28 -10.82 21.50
C GLN A 135 16.65 -10.79 20.01
N PRO A 136 17.43 -9.79 19.57
CA PRO A 136 17.99 -9.78 18.23
C PRO A 136 18.91 -10.99 18.03
N PRO A 137 19.00 -11.53 16.80
CA PRO A 137 19.95 -12.61 16.52
C PRO A 137 21.40 -12.15 16.73
N ALA A 138 22.30 -13.12 16.89
CA ALA A 138 23.73 -12.86 16.95
C ALA A 138 24.20 -12.13 15.67
N PRO A 139 25.18 -11.20 15.77
CA PRO A 139 25.73 -10.54 14.60
C PRO A 139 26.39 -11.57 13.67
N LEU A 140 26.17 -11.41 12.37
CA LEU A 140 26.87 -12.21 11.36
C LEU A 140 28.37 -11.86 11.32
N PRO A 141 29.22 -12.71 10.72
CA PRO A 141 30.60 -12.35 10.44
C PRO A 141 30.69 -11.08 9.58
N ALA A 142 31.65 -10.20 9.89
CA ALA A 142 31.89 -9.00 9.11
C ALA A 142 32.32 -9.34 7.66
N ASN A 143 31.85 -8.54 6.70
CA ASN A 143 32.38 -8.55 5.35
C ASN A 143 33.75 -7.87 5.30
N SER A 144 34.59 -8.25 4.33
CA SER A 144 35.93 -7.66 4.15
C SER A 144 35.90 -6.20 3.68
N VAL A 145 34.82 -5.80 3.01
CA VAL A 145 34.60 -4.41 2.55
C VAL A 145 33.39 -3.85 3.27
N ASP A 146 33.56 -2.68 3.87
CA ASP A 146 32.50 -1.93 4.55
C ASP A 146 32.08 -0.71 3.72
N PRO A 147 30.92 -0.76 3.05
CA PRO A 147 30.46 0.30 2.16
C PRO A 147 29.91 1.53 2.89
N GLY A 148 29.67 1.46 4.20
CA GLY A 148 29.15 2.61 4.97
C GLY A 148 30.22 3.65 5.34
N LYS A 149 31.48 3.42 4.97
CA LYS A 149 32.57 4.38 5.22
C LYS A 149 32.56 5.50 4.18
N PRO A 150 32.69 6.78 4.59
CA PRO A 150 32.89 7.89 3.67
C PRO A 150 34.08 7.65 2.74
N GLY A 151 33.97 8.13 1.50
CA GLY A 151 35.08 8.12 0.55
C GLY A 151 35.98 9.35 0.71
N PRO A 152 36.97 9.52 -0.19
CA PRO A 152 38.00 10.54 -0.05
C PRO A 152 37.55 11.94 -0.51
N TYR A 153 36.37 12.08 -1.12
CA TYR A 153 35.92 13.36 -1.70
C TYR A 153 35.18 14.22 -0.67
N GLY A 154 35.41 15.53 -0.74
CA GLY A 154 34.48 16.50 -0.14
C GLY A 154 33.13 16.48 -0.87
N THR A 155 32.12 17.12 -0.30
CA THR A 155 30.79 17.19 -0.93
C THR A 155 30.27 18.61 -0.97
N LYS A 156 29.52 18.94 -2.03
CA LYS A 156 28.79 20.21 -2.18
C LYS A 156 27.32 19.89 -2.38
N THR A 157 26.46 20.70 -1.77
CA THR A 157 25.00 20.56 -1.84
C THR A 157 24.39 21.80 -2.47
N GLY A 158 23.35 21.61 -3.28
CA GLY A 158 22.53 22.68 -3.82
C GLY A 158 21.23 22.14 -4.40
N GLU A 159 20.39 23.01 -4.93
CA GLU A 159 19.06 22.64 -5.41
C GLU A 159 18.79 23.24 -6.79
N TYR A 160 17.87 22.62 -7.52
CA TYR A 160 17.29 23.23 -8.70
C TYR A 160 15.77 23.11 -8.69
N LYS A 161 15.12 24.04 -9.40
CA LYS A 161 13.70 24.05 -9.69
C LYS A 161 13.54 24.37 -11.17
N LEU A 162 12.78 23.54 -11.88
CA LEU A 162 12.43 23.71 -13.28
C LEU A 162 10.94 24.00 -13.41
N LYS A 163 10.47 24.20 -14.64
CA LYS A 163 9.05 24.34 -14.94
C LYS A 163 8.32 23.06 -14.55
N SER A 164 7.22 23.20 -13.80
CA SER A 164 6.31 22.09 -13.48
C SER A 164 5.71 21.47 -14.74
N VAL A 165 5.42 20.17 -14.69
CA VAL A 165 4.96 19.39 -15.84
C VAL A 165 3.57 18.81 -15.56
N ARG A 166 2.71 18.75 -16.57
CA ARG A 166 1.44 18.02 -16.48
C ARG A 166 1.68 16.60 -16.96
N LEU A 167 1.34 15.61 -16.14
CA LEU A 167 1.47 14.19 -16.46
C LEU A 167 0.09 13.63 -16.88
N PRO A 168 0.04 12.61 -17.74
CA PRO A 168 -1.22 11.94 -18.09
C PRO A 168 -1.99 11.48 -16.86
N GLY A 169 -3.29 11.76 -16.80
CA GLY A 169 -4.16 11.40 -15.66
C GLY A 169 -4.10 12.35 -14.44
N PHE A 170 -3.28 13.41 -14.47
CA PHE A 170 -3.11 14.34 -13.36
C PHE A 170 -3.59 15.76 -13.75
N SER A 171 -4.55 16.30 -13.00
CA SER A 171 -5.18 17.58 -13.32
C SER A 171 -4.28 18.79 -13.00
N ALA A 172 -3.60 18.74 -11.86
CA ALA A 172 -2.62 19.74 -11.44
C ALA A 172 -1.19 19.35 -11.87
N PRO A 173 -0.37 20.31 -12.36
CA PRO A 173 1.03 20.06 -12.67
C PRO A 173 1.83 19.57 -11.46
N VAL A 174 2.77 18.66 -11.72
CA VAL A 174 3.73 18.11 -10.76
C VAL A 174 5.01 18.95 -10.78
N GLU A 175 5.62 19.14 -9.62
CA GLU A 175 6.87 19.88 -9.48
C GLU A 175 8.07 19.16 -10.10
N MET A 176 8.94 19.92 -10.76
CA MET A 176 10.27 19.47 -11.20
C MET A 176 11.32 20.12 -10.30
N ARG A 177 11.56 19.56 -9.11
CA ARG A 177 12.51 20.08 -8.12
C ARG A 177 13.37 18.95 -7.56
N ALA A 178 14.63 19.26 -7.27
CA ALA A 178 15.52 18.32 -6.63
C ALA A 178 16.58 18.97 -5.74
N VAL A 179 17.12 18.18 -4.82
CA VAL A 179 18.38 18.46 -4.12
C VAL A 179 19.51 17.61 -4.68
N VAL A 180 20.64 18.24 -4.98
CA VAL A 180 21.83 17.63 -5.56
C VAL A 180 22.94 17.63 -4.51
N VAL A 181 23.63 16.50 -4.35
CA VAL A 181 24.90 16.42 -3.62
C VAL A 181 25.93 15.79 -4.53
N ALA A 182 27.01 16.53 -4.79
CA ALA A 182 28.06 16.13 -5.72
C ALA A 182 29.44 16.09 -5.03
N PRO A 183 30.36 15.22 -5.48
CA PRO A 183 31.74 15.21 -5.01
C PRO A 183 32.49 16.46 -5.43
N THR A 184 33.35 16.98 -4.56
CA THR A 184 34.30 18.04 -4.88
C THR A 184 35.70 17.46 -5.12
N GLY A 185 36.46 18.04 -6.05
CA GLY A 185 37.80 17.57 -6.40
C GLY A 185 37.84 16.22 -7.16
N ALA A 186 36.69 15.74 -7.61
CA ALA A 186 36.56 14.55 -8.44
C ALA A 186 36.80 14.88 -9.92
N HIS A 187 37.67 14.12 -10.59
CA HIS A 187 37.95 14.27 -12.02
C HIS A 187 37.20 13.22 -12.86
N GLY A 188 36.81 13.62 -14.08
CA GLY A 188 36.15 12.77 -15.07
C GLY A 188 34.67 12.48 -14.78
N PRO A 189 33.98 11.77 -15.68
CA PRO A 189 32.56 11.46 -15.53
C PRO A 189 32.27 10.58 -14.30
N ARG A 190 31.17 10.86 -13.59
CA ARG A 190 30.76 10.16 -12.37
C ARG A 190 29.40 9.47 -12.51
N PRO A 191 29.24 8.23 -12.03
CA PRO A 191 27.93 7.58 -12.05
C PRO A 191 26.90 8.41 -11.27
N LEU A 192 25.66 8.39 -11.73
CA LEU A 192 24.55 9.15 -11.14
C LEU A 192 23.67 8.24 -10.28
N ALA A 193 23.38 8.66 -9.06
CA ALA A 193 22.36 8.07 -8.19
C ALA A 193 21.16 9.02 -8.04
N LEU A 194 19.99 8.61 -8.55
CA LEU A 194 18.75 9.37 -8.43
C LEU A 194 17.85 8.77 -7.36
N PHE A 195 17.38 9.60 -6.43
CA PHE A 195 16.48 9.24 -5.35
C PHE A 195 15.07 9.77 -5.61
N LEU A 196 14.06 8.95 -5.36
CA LEU A 196 12.65 9.30 -5.40
C LEU A 196 12.00 8.95 -4.06
N HIS A 197 11.45 9.96 -3.37
CA HIS A 197 10.70 9.71 -2.15
C HIS A 197 9.34 9.06 -2.43
N GLY A 198 8.81 8.36 -1.44
CA GLY A 198 7.50 7.72 -1.50
C GLY A 198 6.33 8.63 -1.13
N ARG A 199 5.20 8.01 -0.82
CA ARG A 199 3.98 8.74 -0.48
C ARG A 199 4.00 9.19 0.98
N HIS A 200 3.71 10.46 1.16
CA HIS A 200 3.52 11.12 2.44
C HIS A 200 2.56 12.28 2.23
N PHE A 201 2.04 12.90 3.30
CA PHE A 201 1.30 14.15 3.17
C PHE A 201 2.15 15.21 2.47
N THR A 202 1.47 16.09 1.73
CA THR A 202 2.09 16.99 0.75
C THR A 202 2.34 18.36 1.33
N CYS A 203 1.46 18.82 2.21
CA CYS A 203 1.44 20.19 2.71
C CYS A 203 1.29 20.24 4.23
N TYR A 204 1.86 21.27 4.86
CA TYR A 204 1.78 21.45 6.31
C TYR A 204 1.74 22.93 6.73
N LYS A 205 1.18 23.20 7.91
CA LYS A 205 1.21 24.48 8.62
C LYS A 205 1.26 24.23 10.14
N GLY A 206 2.42 24.46 10.76
CA GLY A 206 2.61 24.08 12.16
C GLY A 206 2.48 22.57 12.32
N HIS A 207 1.50 22.12 13.11
CA HIS A 207 1.17 20.70 13.28
C HIS A 207 0.09 20.19 12.32
N ASP A 208 -0.57 21.09 11.59
CA ASP A 208 -1.61 20.72 10.63
C ASP A 208 -0.95 20.16 9.36
N ILE A 209 -1.48 19.05 8.85
CA ILE A 209 -1.02 18.37 7.64
C ILE A 209 -2.18 18.14 6.67
N THR A 210 -1.93 18.23 5.37
CA THR A 210 -2.92 17.88 4.33
C THR A 210 -2.25 17.13 3.17
N GLY A 211 -3.06 16.35 2.45
CA GLY A 211 -2.67 15.70 1.20
C GLY A 211 -2.97 16.53 -0.04
N ASP A 212 -3.33 17.81 0.11
CA ASP A 212 -3.77 18.65 -1.02
C ASP A 212 -2.60 18.96 -1.97
N TRP A 213 -2.93 19.14 -3.25
CA TRP A 213 -1.98 19.68 -4.20
C TRP A 213 -2.68 20.54 -5.26
N PRO A 214 -2.14 21.74 -5.59
CA PRO A 214 -1.02 22.43 -4.95
C PRO A 214 -1.31 22.82 -3.49
N CYS A 215 -0.25 23.09 -2.72
CA CYS A 215 -0.41 23.56 -1.34
C CYS A 215 -1.18 24.89 -1.27
N ALA A 216 -2.22 24.92 -0.42
CA ALA A 216 -3.05 26.10 -0.19
C ALA A 216 -2.23 27.28 0.36
N ALA A 217 -2.71 28.50 0.14
CA ALA A 217 -2.05 29.71 0.65
C ALA A 217 -1.83 29.63 2.18
N GLY A 218 -0.63 30.00 2.62
CA GLY A 218 -0.25 29.92 4.04
C GLY A 218 0.19 28.53 4.53
N THR A 219 0.20 27.51 3.65
CA THR A 219 0.80 26.20 3.90
C THR A 219 2.12 26.03 3.13
N LYS A 220 2.97 25.09 3.56
CA LYS A 220 4.27 24.78 2.93
C LYS A 220 4.25 23.35 2.42
N ALA A 221 4.94 23.10 1.30
CA ALA A 221 5.18 21.73 0.83
C ALA A 221 6.15 21.00 1.78
N VAL A 222 5.87 19.74 2.09
CA VAL A 222 6.76 18.88 2.88
C VAL A 222 8.02 18.59 2.08
N PRO A 223 9.23 18.84 2.61
CA PRO A 223 10.46 18.71 1.85
C PRO A 223 10.97 17.25 1.75
N SER A 224 10.09 16.28 1.50
CA SER A 224 10.39 14.83 1.51
C SER A 224 11.65 14.43 0.73
N HIS A 225 11.94 15.08 -0.39
CA HIS A 225 13.15 14.85 -1.20
C HIS A 225 14.46 15.17 -0.47
N ARG A 226 14.46 16.02 0.57
CA ARG A 226 15.65 16.31 1.39
C ARG A 226 15.98 15.21 2.40
N GLY A 227 15.06 14.26 2.61
CA GLY A 227 15.19 13.18 3.58
C GLY A 227 16.40 12.24 3.40
N TYR A 228 16.99 12.23 2.21
CA TYR A 228 18.10 11.33 1.83
C TYR A 228 19.47 12.03 1.86
N LEU A 229 19.57 13.24 2.42
CA LEU A 229 20.83 14.01 2.42
C LEU A 229 22.01 13.25 3.05
N ARG A 230 21.77 12.35 4.02
CA ARG A 230 22.83 11.51 4.60
C ARG A 230 23.32 10.45 3.61
N ASP A 231 22.40 9.79 2.91
CA ASP A 231 22.72 8.80 1.88
C ASP A 231 23.44 9.44 0.70
N GLN A 232 22.92 10.59 0.25
CA GLN A 232 23.50 11.40 -0.81
C GLN A 232 24.92 11.85 -0.47
N LYS A 233 25.18 12.34 0.76
CA LYS A 233 26.52 12.74 1.20
C LYS A 233 27.49 11.56 1.27
N LEU A 234 27.03 10.39 1.74
CA LEU A 234 27.86 9.19 1.74
C LEU A 234 28.27 8.80 0.31
N LEU A 235 27.31 8.68 -0.61
CA LEU A 235 27.59 8.34 -2.00
C LEU A 235 28.45 9.42 -2.69
N ALA A 236 28.15 10.71 -2.49
CA ALA A 236 28.95 11.79 -3.05
C ALA A 236 30.39 11.75 -2.54
N SER A 237 30.62 11.50 -1.25
CA SER A 237 31.99 11.34 -0.72
C SER A 237 32.74 10.17 -1.35
N GLN A 238 32.01 9.16 -1.87
CA GLN A 238 32.53 7.99 -2.57
C GLN A 238 32.68 8.20 -4.08
N GLY A 239 32.33 9.38 -4.60
CA GLY A 239 32.56 9.77 -5.99
C GLY A 239 31.36 9.62 -6.93
N TYR A 240 30.14 9.50 -6.39
CA TYR A 240 28.90 9.46 -7.18
C TYR A 240 28.23 10.85 -7.23
N ASP A 241 27.72 11.26 -8.38
CA ASP A 241 26.77 12.39 -8.42
C ASP A 241 25.43 11.90 -7.87
N THR A 242 24.78 12.70 -7.03
CA THR A 242 23.49 12.31 -6.45
C THR A 242 22.46 13.40 -6.61
N VAL A 243 21.21 12.98 -6.87
CA VAL A 243 20.07 13.88 -7.00
C VAL A 243 18.85 13.23 -6.35
N SER A 244 18.10 13.98 -5.56
CA SER A 244 16.87 13.51 -4.93
C SER A 244 15.71 14.41 -5.33
N ILE A 245 14.70 13.83 -5.98
CA ILE A 245 13.61 14.57 -6.65
C ILE A 245 12.32 14.56 -5.80
N SER A 246 11.54 15.63 -5.94
CA SER A 246 10.26 15.82 -5.24
C SER A 246 9.10 15.26 -6.06
N ALA A 247 8.14 14.59 -5.40
CA ALA A 247 6.97 13.97 -6.00
C ALA A 247 5.68 14.20 -5.20
N ASN A 248 5.60 15.31 -4.45
CA ASN A 248 4.41 15.68 -3.69
C ASN A 248 3.22 15.95 -4.62
N GLY A 249 3.45 16.52 -5.80
CA GLY A 249 2.40 16.72 -6.79
C GLY A 249 1.76 15.43 -7.29
N ILE A 250 2.52 14.33 -7.29
CA ILE A 250 1.94 13.00 -7.54
C ILE A 250 1.19 12.53 -6.30
N ASN A 251 1.81 12.62 -5.10
CA ASN A 251 1.18 12.17 -3.84
C ASN A 251 -0.22 12.78 -3.62
N GLY A 252 -0.42 14.06 -3.92
CA GLY A 252 -1.70 14.74 -3.69
C GLY A 252 -2.82 14.37 -4.68
N GLN A 253 -2.50 13.58 -5.69
CA GLN A 253 -3.41 13.23 -6.79
C GLN A 253 -3.45 11.71 -7.09
N ASP A 254 -2.54 10.92 -6.49
CA ASP A 254 -2.34 9.51 -6.84
C ASP A 254 -3.48 8.55 -6.46
N TRP A 255 -4.46 9.03 -5.69
CA TRP A 255 -5.70 8.32 -5.43
C TRP A 255 -6.58 8.15 -6.68
N ASN A 256 -6.39 9.00 -7.70
CA ASN A 256 -7.12 8.96 -8.96
C ASN A 256 -6.49 8.02 -10.01
N ALA A 257 -5.27 7.52 -9.75
CA ALA A 257 -4.55 6.66 -10.68
C ALA A 257 -4.71 5.19 -10.29
N GLU A 258 -5.08 4.31 -11.23
CA GLU A 258 -5.29 2.88 -10.98
C GLU A 258 -4.05 2.20 -10.38
N ASP A 259 -2.86 2.59 -10.83
CA ASP A 259 -1.56 2.05 -10.42
C ASP A 259 -0.92 2.77 -9.21
N GLY A 260 -1.61 3.74 -8.61
CA GLY A 260 -1.13 4.47 -7.43
C GLY A 260 -0.08 5.53 -7.77
N GLY A 261 -0.01 5.93 -9.03
CA GLY A 261 0.92 6.92 -9.54
C GLY A 261 2.28 6.34 -9.95
N ALA A 262 2.40 5.02 -10.12
CA ALA A 262 3.65 4.37 -10.53
C ALA A 262 4.12 4.86 -11.92
N GLN A 263 3.22 4.94 -12.90
CA GLN A 263 3.51 5.46 -14.24
C GLN A 263 3.88 6.96 -14.19
N ALA A 264 3.17 7.77 -13.41
CA ALA A 264 3.49 9.17 -13.23
C ALA A 264 4.88 9.37 -12.60
N ARG A 265 5.25 8.54 -11.62
CA ARG A 265 6.58 8.55 -10.99
C ARG A 265 7.67 8.12 -11.96
N SER A 266 7.39 7.11 -12.80
CA SER A 266 8.28 6.70 -13.87
C SER A 266 8.57 7.85 -14.83
N SER A 267 7.52 8.50 -15.36
CA SER A 267 7.67 9.63 -16.26
C SER A 267 8.42 10.80 -15.59
N LEU A 268 8.15 11.09 -14.31
CA LEU A 268 8.90 12.11 -13.55
C LEU A 268 10.39 11.78 -13.46
N VAL A 269 10.76 10.55 -13.10
CA VAL A 269 12.16 10.10 -13.05
C VAL A 269 12.83 10.24 -14.42
N ARG A 270 12.17 9.78 -15.49
CA ARG A 270 12.71 9.81 -16.86
C ARG A 270 12.83 11.24 -17.40
N LEU A 271 11.93 12.15 -17.03
CA LEU A 271 12.06 13.59 -17.33
C LEU A 271 13.28 14.22 -16.63
N HIS A 272 13.53 13.88 -15.36
CA HIS A 272 14.74 14.33 -14.67
C HIS A 272 16.01 13.76 -15.30
N LEU A 273 16.04 12.46 -15.65
CA LEU A 273 17.19 11.85 -16.34
C LEU A 273 17.44 12.48 -17.72
N ALA A 274 16.39 12.81 -18.46
CA ALA A 274 16.51 13.53 -19.72
C ALA A 274 17.14 14.91 -19.54
N GLN A 275 16.74 15.64 -18.50
CA GLN A 275 17.34 16.93 -18.17
C GLN A 275 18.83 16.80 -17.79
N TRP A 276 19.20 15.77 -17.03
CA TRP A 276 20.62 15.47 -16.75
C TRP A 276 21.39 15.12 -18.03
N ALA A 277 20.76 14.43 -18.98
CA ALA A 277 21.38 14.13 -20.28
C ALA A 277 21.61 15.41 -21.09
N ASP A 278 20.67 16.35 -21.05
CA ASP A 278 20.80 17.66 -21.70
C ASP A 278 21.91 18.50 -21.05
N TRP A 279 21.97 18.55 -19.72
CA TRP A 279 23.05 19.24 -19.00
C TRP A 279 24.41 18.60 -19.21
N THR A 280 24.47 17.28 -19.40
CA THR A 280 25.70 16.54 -19.70
C THR A 280 26.22 16.84 -21.12
N ALA A 281 25.32 17.18 -22.05
CA ALA A 281 25.65 17.59 -23.41
C ALA A 281 25.91 19.10 -23.53
N HIS A 282 25.20 19.92 -22.75
CA HIS A 282 25.22 21.39 -22.79
C HIS A 282 25.36 21.98 -21.36
N PRO A 283 26.54 21.86 -20.71
CA PRO A 283 26.75 22.22 -19.31
C PRO A 283 26.43 23.68 -18.95
N GLU A 284 26.54 24.59 -19.90
CA GLU A 284 26.22 26.01 -19.77
C GLU A 284 24.73 26.26 -19.45
N THR A 285 23.85 25.35 -19.86
CA THR A 285 22.41 25.41 -19.58
C THR A 285 22.04 24.85 -18.20
N ALA A 286 22.99 24.19 -17.52
CA ALA A 286 22.74 23.55 -16.25
C ALA A 286 22.58 24.56 -15.10
N PRO A 287 21.72 24.28 -14.11
CA PRO A 287 21.70 24.99 -12.84
C PRO A 287 23.08 25.00 -12.18
N ALA A 288 23.41 26.06 -11.43
CA ALA A 288 24.75 26.25 -10.85
C ALA A 288 25.27 25.02 -10.08
N VAL A 289 24.42 24.35 -9.28
CA VAL A 289 24.81 23.14 -8.55
C VAL A 289 25.24 21.98 -9.44
N VAL A 290 24.63 21.84 -10.62
CA VAL A 290 24.96 20.78 -11.60
C VAL A 290 26.16 21.21 -12.45
N ARG A 291 26.24 22.49 -12.82
CA ARG A 291 27.37 23.04 -13.58
C ARG A 291 28.69 22.95 -12.81
N ASP A 292 28.64 23.15 -11.50
CA ASP A 292 29.80 23.07 -10.61
C ASP A 292 30.12 21.63 -10.17
N ALA A 293 29.28 20.65 -10.52
CA ALA A 293 29.51 19.24 -10.25
C ALA A 293 30.38 18.61 -11.35
N PRO A 294 31.02 17.46 -11.09
CA PRO A 294 31.55 16.62 -12.15
C PRO A 294 30.47 16.26 -13.17
N ARG A 295 30.92 15.93 -14.39
CA ARG A 295 30.00 15.51 -15.45
C ARG A 295 29.35 14.18 -15.06
N ALA A 296 28.02 14.08 -15.13
CA ALA A 296 27.33 12.82 -14.89
C ALA A 296 27.58 11.79 -16.01
N ASP A 297 27.78 10.54 -15.63
CA ASP A 297 27.87 9.37 -16.49
C ASP A 297 26.55 8.60 -16.48
N LEU A 298 25.70 8.93 -17.44
CA LEU A 298 24.38 8.34 -17.58
C LEU A 298 24.40 6.90 -18.11
N SER A 299 25.55 6.33 -18.48
CA SER A 299 25.66 4.89 -18.74
C SER A 299 25.68 4.04 -17.45
N ARG A 300 25.80 4.70 -16.29
CA ARG A 300 25.84 4.10 -14.96
C ARG A 300 24.89 4.83 -14.00
N VAL A 301 23.59 4.60 -14.17
CA VAL A 301 22.55 5.16 -13.29
C VAL A 301 22.12 4.12 -12.25
N LEU A 302 22.07 4.53 -10.98
CA LEU A 302 21.36 3.84 -9.91
C LEU A 302 20.09 4.61 -9.60
N LEU A 303 18.96 3.93 -9.54
CA LEU A 303 17.73 4.53 -9.01
C LEU A 303 17.49 4.00 -7.59
N VAL A 304 17.16 4.92 -6.68
CA VAL A 304 16.81 4.63 -5.30
C VAL A 304 15.40 5.14 -5.07
N GLY A 305 14.48 4.26 -4.72
CA GLY A 305 13.09 4.61 -4.46
C GLY A 305 12.66 4.13 -3.08
N HIS A 306 11.89 4.95 -2.37
CA HIS A 306 11.29 4.58 -1.09
C HIS A 306 9.80 4.40 -1.26
N SER A 307 9.19 3.37 -0.66
CA SER A 307 7.72 3.27 -0.60
C SER A 307 7.13 3.21 -2.03
N ARG A 308 6.07 3.95 -2.38
CA ARG A 308 5.57 4.15 -3.76
C ARG A 308 6.63 4.70 -4.71
N GLY A 309 7.64 5.39 -4.20
CA GLY A 309 8.82 5.80 -4.96
C GLY A 309 9.68 4.60 -5.40
N GLY A 310 9.68 3.51 -4.63
CA GLY A 310 10.30 2.23 -4.99
C GLY A 310 9.64 1.61 -6.23
N GLU A 311 8.31 1.49 -6.21
CA GLU A 311 7.55 1.05 -7.40
C GLU A 311 7.72 2.00 -8.58
N GLY A 312 7.77 3.31 -8.32
CA GLY A 312 8.01 4.31 -9.35
C GLY A 312 9.38 4.19 -10.05
N VAL A 313 10.47 3.90 -9.31
CA VAL A 313 11.80 3.72 -9.93
C VAL A 313 11.95 2.36 -10.61
N ASP A 314 11.28 1.31 -10.12
CA ASP A 314 11.19 0.03 -10.82
C ASP A 314 10.45 0.21 -12.16
N ARG A 315 9.29 0.89 -12.15
CA ARG A 315 8.58 1.28 -13.37
C ARG A 315 9.43 2.13 -14.30
N ALA A 316 10.20 3.09 -13.78
CA ALA A 316 11.13 3.91 -14.59
C ALA A 316 12.19 3.07 -15.30
N ALA A 317 12.68 2.02 -14.64
CA ALA A 317 13.62 1.07 -15.23
C ALA A 317 12.97 0.18 -16.29
N LEU A 318 11.76 -0.31 -16.01
CA LEU A 318 10.97 -1.05 -17.00
C LEU A 318 10.69 -0.18 -18.25
N ASP A 319 10.17 1.03 -18.08
CA ASP A 319 9.80 1.95 -19.15
C ASP A 319 11.00 2.48 -19.95
N SER A 320 12.20 2.44 -19.37
CA SER A 320 13.44 2.75 -20.08
C SER A 320 13.90 1.62 -21.00
N LEU A 321 13.51 0.37 -20.72
CA LEU A 321 13.80 -0.80 -21.54
C LEU A 321 12.66 -1.12 -22.53
N TYR A 322 11.42 -0.98 -22.06
CA TYR A 322 10.19 -1.36 -22.76
C TYR A 322 9.20 -0.18 -22.63
N PRO A 323 9.20 0.79 -23.56
CA PRO A 323 8.40 2.00 -23.45
C PRO A 323 6.90 1.72 -23.25
N PRO A 324 6.20 2.49 -22.39
CA PRO A 324 4.75 2.43 -22.24
C PRO A 324 4.00 2.99 -23.46
N PRO A 325 2.69 2.73 -23.58
CA PRO A 325 1.83 3.41 -24.55
C PRO A 325 1.94 4.94 -24.43
N ALA A 326 2.02 5.63 -25.58
CA ALA A 326 2.25 7.08 -25.61
C ALA A 326 1.17 7.88 -24.85
N ALA A 327 -0.07 7.40 -24.80
CA ALA A 327 -1.15 8.05 -24.07
C ALA A 327 -0.97 8.02 -22.53
N GLN A 328 -0.16 7.09 -22.03
CA GLN A 328 0.09 6.88 -20.60
C GLN A 328 1.43 7.48 -20.15
N ASP A 329 2.34 7.76 -21.08
CA ASP A 329 3.68 8.27 -20.77
C ASP A 329 3.72 9.80 -20.70
N GLY A 330 4.28 10.34 -19.63
CA GLY A 330 4.67 11.76 -19.57
C GLY A 330 6.03 12.07 -20.20
N TYR A 331 6.80 11.06 -20.63
CA TYR A 331 8.10 11.22 -21.27
C TYR A 331 8.11 10.61 -22.68
N HIS A 332 8.42 11.42 -23.70
CA HIS A 332 8.39 10.97 -25.11
C HIS A 332 9.77 11.04 -25.80
N GLY A 333 10.84 11.32 -25.06
CA GLY A 333 12.18 11.45 -25.62
C GLY A 333 12.89 10.10 -25.83
N ALA A 334 14.02 10.15 -26.51
CA ALA A 334 14.91 8.99 -26.61
C ALA A 334 15.64 8.74 -25.27
N VAL A 335 15.64 7.49 -24.81
CA VAL A 335 16.38 7.05 -23.62
C VAL A 335 17.88 7.21 -23.87
N ARG A 336 18.52 8.13 -23.13
CA ARG A 336 19.97 8.45 -23.22
C ARG A 336 20.74 8.04 -21.96
N TRP A 337 20.23 7.03 -21.27
CA TRP A 337 20.79 6.53 -20.02
C TRP A 337 20.72 5.01 -19.97
N THR A 338 21.46 4.42 -19.03
CA THR A 338 21.38 3.00 -18.70
C THR A 338 21.24 2.87 -17.19
N ILE A 339 20.09 2.35 -16.76
CA ILE A 339 19.84 2.02 -15.36
C ILE A 339 20.53 0.68 -15.09
N ARG A 340 21.54 0.71 -14.23
CA ARG A 340 22.42 -0.43 -13.93
C ARG A 340 22.03 -1.14 -12.63
N GLY A 341 21.21 -0.50 -11.81
CA GLY A 341 20.64 -1.15 -10.65
C GLY A 341 19.58 -0.29 -9.96
N LEU A 342 18.86 -0.96 -9.06
CA LEU A 342 17.79 -0.38 -8.24
C LEU A 342 18.06 -0.62 -6.75
N VAL A 343 17.69 0.34 -5.92
CA VAL A 343 17.51 0.15 -4.47
C VAL A 343 16.10 0.55 -4.10
N LEU A 344 15.34 -0.40 -3.56
CA LEU A 344 13.91 -0.25 -3.27
C LEU A 344 13.74 -0.33 -1.75
N ILE A 345 13.54 0.81 -1.09
CA ILE A 345 13.40 0.90 0.37
C ILE A 345 11.92 0.74 0.69
N GLY A 346 11.56 -0.25 1.52
CA GLY A 346 10.16 -0.54 1.91
C GLY A 346 9.14 -0.34 0.79
N PRO A 347 9.34 -0.87 -0.44
CA PRO A 347 8.58 -0.43 -1.60
C PRO A 347 7.17 -1.03 -1.62
N THR A 348 6.20 -0.31 -2.20
CA THR A 348 4.96 -0.96 -2.69
C THR A 348 5.22 -1.82 -3.91
N VAL A 349 4.24 -2.66 -4.26
CA VAL A 349 4.25 -3.42 -5.51
C VAL A 349 2.82 -3.70 -5.99
N PHE A 350 1.99 -2.66 -6.14
CA PHE A 350 0.57 -2.82 -6.47
C PHE A 350 0.35 -3.64 -7.75
N GLY A 351 1.18 -3.44 -8.76
CA GLY A 351 1.11 -4.23 -9.99
C GLY A 351 1.75 -5.62 -9.92
N GLN A 352 2.56 -5.92 -8.90
CA GLN A 352 3.42 -7.11 -8.85
C GLN A 352 4.25 -7.34 -10.14
N ASN A 353 4.77 -6.25 -10.72
CA ASN A 353 5.47 -6.24 -12.02
C ASN A 353 6.93 -5.80 -11.90
N PRO A 354 7.78 -6.55 -11.18
CA PRO A 354 9.19 -6.16 -11.05
C PRO A 354 9.91 -6.21 -12.39
N VAL A 355 10.82 -5.27 -12.66
CA VAL A 355 11.66 -5.32 -13.86
C VAL A 355 12.67 -6.49 -13.77
N PRO A 356 12.62 -7.49 -14.67
CA PRO A 356 13.41 -8.73 -14.48
C PRO A 356 14.87 -8.63 -14.95
N ASP A 357 15.21 -7.61 -15.75
CA ASP A 357 16.51 -7.48 -16.41
C ASP A 357 17.34 -6.29 -15.88
N VAL A 358 16.99 -5.76 -14.71
CA VAL A 358 17.77 -4.73 -14.00
C VAL A 358 18.05 -5.21 -12.58
N PRO A 359 19.33 -5.36 -12.16
CA PRO A 359 19.66 -5.79 -10.81
C PRO A 359 19.00 -4.91 -9.73
N SER A 360 18.51 -5.51 -8.65
CA SER A 360 17.82 -4.77 -7.58
C SER A 360 18.18 -5.25 -6.19
N VAL A 361 18.05 -4.34 -5.23
CA VAL A 361 18.10 -4.62 -3.78
C VAL A 361 16.87 -4.01 -3.12
N SER A 362 15.98 -4.84 -2.59
CA SER A 362 14.87 -4.43 -1.75
C SER A 362 15.30 -4.40 -0.28
N ILE A 363 15.26 -3.23 0.37
CA ILE A 363 15.44 -3.10 1.81
C ILE A 363 14.06 -3.26 2.46
N LEU A 364 13.91 -4.27 3.32
CA LEU A 364 12.66 -4.60 4.02
C LEU A 364 12.77 -4.17 5.50
N PRO A 365 12.07 -3.10 5.94
CA PRO A 365 12.11 -2.66 7.34
C PRO A 365 11.32 -3.63 8.23
N GLY A 366 11.97 -4.31 9.18
CA GLY A 366 11.30 -5.38 9.95
C GLY A 366 10.17 -4.95 10.90
N CYS A 367 10.00 -3.65 11.10
CA CYS A 367 8.94 -2.98 11.86
C CYS A 367 8.30 -1.85 11.02
N ASP A 368 8.17 -2.11 9.72
CA ASP A 368 7.35 -1.33 8.80
C ASP A 368 5.89 -1.38 9.25
N GLY A 369 5.33 -0.22 9.59
CA GLY A 369 3.92 -0.07 9.96
C GLY A 369 3.06 0.51 8.84
N ASP A 370 3.67 0.95 7.74
CA ASP A 370 3.00 1.51 6.57
C ASP A 370 2.76 0.40 5.53
N VAL A 371 3.83 -0.22 5.04
CA VAL A 371 3.83 -1.40 4.16
C VAL A 371 4.14 -2.66 4.98
N SER A 372 3.28 -2.95 5.95
CA SER A 372 3.54 -3.93 7.02
C SER A 372 3.66 -5.39 6.57
N ASP A 373 3.16 -5.76 5.39
CA ASP A 373 3.37 -7.07 4.76
C ASP A 373 4.75 -7.24 4.11
N LEU A 374 5.52 -6.15 4.00
CA LEU A 374 6.82 -6.11 3.33
C LEU A 374 6.75 -6.66 1.90
N GLN A 375 5.69 -6.32 1.17
CA GLN A 375 5.46 -6.74 -0.22
C GLN A 375 6.64 -6.45 -1.17
N GLY A 376 7.60 -5.60 -0.79
CA GLY A 376 8.87 -5.43 -1.49
C GLY A 376 9.70 -6.70 -1.70
N GLU A 377 9.40 -7.80 -1.00
CA GLU A 377 9.92 -9.14 -1.30
C GLU A 377 9.53 -9.62 -2.71
N MET A 378 8.43 -9.11 -3.28
CA MET A 378 8.00 -9.47 -4.64
C MET A 378 8.95 -9.00 -5.74
N TYR A 379 9.78 -7.99 -5.49
CA TYR A 379 10.86 -7.62 -6.42
C TYR A 379 11.99 -8.64 -6.50
N VAL A 380 11.97 -9.65 -5.62
CA VAL A 380 12.85 -10.81 -5.68
C VAL A 380 12.05 -11.99 -6.24
N ASP A 381 10.98 -12.40 -5.55
CA ASP A 381 10.26 -13.62 -5.89
C ASP A 381 9.54 -13.57 -7.24
N GLY A 382 9.04 -12.39 -7.62
CA GLY A 382 8.29 -12.15 -8.86
C GLY A 382 9.15 -12.07 -10.12
N THR A 383 10.48 -12.02 -9.98
CA THR A 383 11.41 -12.02 -11.14
C THR A 383 11.75 -13.43 -11.61
N ARG A 384 11.40 -14.46 -10.82
CA ARG A 384 11.68 -15.87 -11.13
C ARG A 384 10.94 -16.27 -12.41
N ALA A 385 11.69 -16.85 -13.35
CA ALA A 385 11.17 -17.36 -14.62
C ALA A 385 10.51 -16.33 -15.57
N VAL A 386 10.51 -15.03 -15.23
CA VAL A 386 9.97 -13.98 -16.13
C VAL A 386 10.92 -13.69 -17.31
N SER A 387 12.23 -13.67 -17.07
CA SER A 387 13.26 -13.46 -18.10
C SER A 387 14.42 -14.46 -17.92
N ARG A 388 15.62 -14.11 -18.40
CA ARG A 388 16.82 -14.98 -18.40
C ARG A 388 17.42 -15.25 -17.01
N GLY A 389 16.98 -14.56 -15.97
CA GLY A 389 17.45 -14.75 -14.59
C GLY A 389 18.91 -14.34 -14.34
N ALA A 390 19.50 -13.51 -15.23
CA ALA A 390 20.88 -13.07 -15.11
C ALA A 390 21.06 -12.00 -14.01
N ALA A 391 20.12 -11.06 -13.92
CA ALA A 391 20.14 -9.99 -12.93
C ALA A 391 20.07 -10.56 -11.50
N LEU A 392 20.84 -9.96 -10.58
CA LEU A 392 20.72 -10.26 -9.16
C LEU A 392 19.55 -9.44 -8.60
N HIS A 393 18.56 -10.12 -8.05
CA HIS A 393 17.50 -9.50 -7.27
C HIS A 393 17.64 -9.94 -5.82
N SER A 394 17.86 -8.98 -4.94
CA SER A 394 18.19 -9.20 -3.53
C SER A 394 17.12 -8.60 -2.64
N ALA A 395 16.84 -9.26 -1.51
CA ALA A 395 16.13 -8.66 -0.41
C ALA A 395 17.03 -8.62 0.83
N VAL A 396 16.95 -7.51 1.55
CA VAL A 396 17.75 -7.15 2.71
C VAL A 396 16.79 -6.82 3.86
N TYR A 397 16.57 -7.76 4.75
CA TYR A 397 15.70 -7.60 5.92
C TYR A 397 16.45 -6.90 7.05
N VAL A 398 15.99 -5.73 7.48
CA VAL A 398 16.58 -4.95 8.57
C VAL A 398 15.72 -5.11 9.83
N ILE A 399 16.14 -6.00 10.73
CA ILE A 399 15.38 -6.30 11.96
C ILE A 399 15.24 -5.02 12.80
N GLY A 400 14.01 -4.70 13.18
CA GLY A 400 13.72 -3.56 14.05
C GLY A 400 13.67 -2.21 13.36
N ALA A 401 13.86 -2.15 12.04
CA ALA A 401 13.77 -0.92 11.28
C ALA A 401 12.31 -0.56 10.95
N ASN A 402 12.03 0.72 11.00
CA ASN A 402 10.76 1.36 10.75
C ASN A 402 10.75 1.95 9.33
N HIS A 403 9.58 2.04 8.72
CA HIS A 403 9.43 2.54 7.36
C HIS A 403 9.94 3.97 7.23
N ASN A 404 9.44 4.88 8.06
CA ASN A 404 9.69 6.31 7.92
C ASN A 404 11.14 6.71 8.20
N PHE A 405 11.86 5.93 9.02
CA PHE A 405 13.18 6.32 9.54
C PHE A 405 14.31 6.18 8.52
N PHE A 406 14.02 5.77 7.28
CA PHE A 406 14.92 5.91 6.14
C PHE A 406 14.88 7.31 5.51
N ASN A 407 13.88 8.14 5.84
CA ASN A 407 13.74 9.52 5.37
C ASN A 407 13.75 10.49 6.56
N SER A 408 14.74 11.39 6.63
CA SER A 408 14.88 12.25 7.81
C SER A 408 13.75 13.28 7.94
N GLU A 409 13.06 13.60 6.85
CA GLU A 409 11.90 14.51 6.84
C GLU A 409 10.59 13.81 7.21
N TRP A 410 10.60 12.49 7.42
CA TRP A 410 9.48 11.71 7.96
C TRP A 410 9.76 11.20 9.38
N THR A 411 10.94 11.51 9.90
CA THR A 411 11.45 10.99 11.18
C THR A 411 11.19 11.97 12.33
N PRO A 412 10.46 11.57 13.39
CA PRO A 412 10.25 12.40 14.56
C PRO A 412 11.56 12.91 15.18
N GLY A 413 11.60 14.20 15.51
CA GLY A 413 12.77 14.87 16.08
C GLY A 413 13.89 15.19 15.07
N GLN A 414 13.72 14.84 13.79
CA GLN A 414 14.67 15.21 12.72
C GLN A 414 14.00 16.02 11.60
N ALA A 415 12.71 15.78 11.35
CA ALA A 415 11.95 16.43 10.28
C ALA A 415 11.67 17.92 10.53
N THR A 416 11.58 18.67 9.44
CA THR A 416 11.12 20.07 9.47
C THR A 416 9.59 20.18 9.48
N ALA A 417 8.93 19.26 8.78
CA ALA A 417 7.47 19.10 8.82
C ALA A 417 7.08 18.18 10.00
N PRO A 418 5.78 18.05 10.32
CA PRO A 418 5.31 16.95 11.17
C PRO A 418 5.86 15.60 10.68
N ALA A 419 5.97 14.64 11.58
CA ALA A 419 6.56 13.34 11.29
C ALA A 419 6.05 12.32 12.30
N GLN A 420 6.08 11.05 11.93
CA GLN A 420 5.53 9.98 12.78
C GLN A 420 6.38 8.72 12.73
N ASP A 421 6.35 7.98 13.84
CA ASP A 421 6.70 6.56 13.86
C ASP A 421 5.47 5.79 13.36
N ASP A 422 5.54 5.21 12.17
CA ASP A 422 4.42 4.51 11.53
C ASP A 422 4.10 3.15 12.20
N PHE A 423 4.97 2.64 13.07
CA PHE A 423 4.62 1.45 13.84
C PHE A 423 3.72 1.79 15.02
N SER A 424 2.49 1.27 15.00
CA SER A 424 1.49 1.48 16.06
C SER A 424 1.85 0.68 17.31
N ASP A 425 2.36 1.37 18.34
CA ASP A 425 2.67 0.81 19.66
C ASP A 425 1.48 1.03 20.61
N ASP A 426 0.98 -0.03 21.26
CA ASP A 426 0.00 0.07 22.36
C ASP A 426 0.78 0.18 23.69
N PRO A 427 0.77 1.32 24.40
CA PRO A 427 1.50 1.46 25.65
C PRO A 427 1.07 0.48 26.75
N GLN A 428 -0.16 -0.04 26.70
CA GLN A 428 -0.68 -1.02 27.65
C GLN A 428 -0.23 -2.45 27.28
N HIS A 429 0.00 -2.71 25.99
CA HIS A 429 0.44 -3.99 25.44
C HIS A 429 1.56 -3.78 24.41
N PRO A 430 2.77 -3.36 24.85
CA PRO A 430 3.84 -3.01 23.93
C PRO A 430 4.26 -4.21 23.10
N ASP A 431 4.43 -4.00 21.79
CA ASP A 431 4.89 -5.04 20.88
C ASP A 431 6.30 -5.52 21.27
N PRO A 432 6.53 -6.84 21.44
CA PRO A 432 7.80 -7.35 21.95
C PRO A 432 8.98 -7.20 20.97
N VAL A 433 8.74 -6.83 19.71
CA VAL A 433 9.74 -6.66 18.65
C VAL A 433 9.91 -5.20 18.25
N CYS A 434 8.81 -4.46 18.15
CA CYS A 434 8.77 -3.18 17.46
C CYS A 434 8.38 -2.00 18.35
N ALA A 435 7.95 -2.23 19.59
CA ALA A 435 7.76 -1.15 20.56
C ALA A 435 9.04 -0.34 20.73
N LYS A 436 8.91 0.95 21.08
CA LYS A 436 10.04 1.90 21.10
C LYS A 436 11.21 1.47 22.00
N ARG A 437 10.93 0.67 23.03
CA ARG A 437 11.91 0.17 24.01
C ARG A 437 12.26 -1.31 23.84
N ALA A 438 11.73 -1.97 22.81
CA ALA A 438 12.05 -3.37 22.52
C ALA A 438 13.55 -3.53 22.18
N ALA A 439 14.17 -4.63 22.62
CA ALA A 439 15.60 -4.87 22.42
C ALA A 439 15.99 -5.00 20.93
N THR A 440 15.04 -5.35 20.07
CA THR A 440 15.20 -5.43 18.62
C THR A 440 15.02 -4.09 17.91
N ARG A 441 14.35 -3.11 18.52
CA ARG A 441 14.02 -1.83 17.88
C ARG A 441 15.28 -0.98 17.69
N LEU A 442 15.48 -0.49 16.47
CA LEU A 442 16.61 0.39 16.15
C LEU A 442 16.24 1.86 16.37
N THR A 443 17.19 2.67 16.82
CA THR A 443 17.01 4.13 16.85
C THR A 443 17.02 4.70 15.43
N ALA A 444 16.37 5.86 15.21
CA ALA A 444 16.34 6.49 13.89
C ALA A 444 17.74 6.69 13.28
N THR A 445 18.73 7.11 14.07
CA THR A 445 20.11 7.25 13.60
C THR A 445 20.73 5.92 13.18
N GLN A 446 20.46 4.83 13.89
CA GLN A 446 20.95 3.50 13.52
C GLN A 446 20.31 3.01 12.21
N GLN A 447 19.03 3.29 12.02
CA GLN A 447 18.30 2.93 10.81
C GLN A 447 18.81 3.70 9.59
N HIS A 448 19.02 5.01 9.70
CA HIS A 448 19.68 5.79 8.65
C HIS A 448 21.06 5.24 8.29
N ARG A 449 21.91 4.92 9.29
CA ARG A 449 23.24 4.34 9.02
C ARG A 449 23.14 3.00 8.28
N ALA A 450 22.21 2.14 8.68
CA ALA A 450 21.96 0.89 7.98
C ALA A 450 21.50 1.14 6.54
N GLY A 451 20.52 2.01 6.33
CA GLY A 451 20.05 2.44 5.00
C GLY A 451 21.20 2.92 4.11
N SER A 452 21.95 3.94 4.56
CA SER A 452 23.09 4.49 3.80
C SER A 452 24.12 3.42 3.46
N THR A 453 24.41 2.51 4.40
CA THR A 453 25.38 1.42 4.20
C THR A 453 24.95 0.45 3.10
N TYR A 454 23.68 0.02 3.07
CA TYR A 454 23.19 -0.94 2.08
C TYR A 454 22.88 -0.28 0.73
N ILE A 455 22.51 0.99 0.69
CA ILE A 455 22.45 1.80 -0.54
C ILE A 455 23.86 1.90 -1.16
N ALA A 456 24.88 2.21 -0.36
CA ALA A 456 26.27 2.25 -0.82
C ALA A 456 26.80 0.88 -1.26
N ALA A 457 26.36 -0.21 -0.62
CA ALA A 457 26.66 -1.58 -1.06
C ALA A 457 26.13 -1.83 -2.47
N ALA A 458 24.87 -1.47 -2.74
CA ALA A 458 24.26 -1.62 -4.05
C ALA A 458 24.96 -0.73 -5.10
N ALA A 459 25.26 0.52 -4.79
CA ALA A 459 26.00 1.42 -5.69
C ALA A 459 27.37 0.85 -6.08
N ARG A 460 28.14 0.34 -5.10
CA ARG A 460 29.43 -0.29 -5.37
C ARG A 460 29.30 -1.57 -6.21
N LEU A 461 28.29 -2.38 -5.96
CA LEU A 461 28.09 -3.62 -6.71
C LEU A 461 27.66 -3.34 -8.15
N PHE A 462 26.66 -2.48 -8.35
CA PHE A 462 26.00 -2.29 -9.64
C PHE A 462 26.66 -1.22 -10.53
N LEU A 463 27.19 -0.15 -9.94
CA LEU A 463 27.81 0.95 -10.71
C LEU A 463 29.33 0.80 -10.82
N ALA A 464 29.99 0.35 -9.74
CA ALA A 464 31.44 0.20 -9.71
C ALA A 464 31.94 -1.23 -10.01
N GLY A 465 31.04 -2.23 -10.05
CA GLY A 465 31.40 -3.62 -10.33
C GLY A 465 32.21 -4.30 -9.21
N ASP A 466 32.15 -3.79 -7.98
CA ASP A 466 32.93 -4.32 -6.86
C ASP A 466 32.27 -5.56 -6.24
N ASP A 467 32.59 -6.76 -6.75
CA ASP A 467 32.01 -8.02 -6.24
C ASP A 467 32.34 -8.30 -4.75
N LYS A 468 33.32 -7.60 -4.15
CA LYS A 468 33.68 -7.79 -2.73
C LYS A 468 32.56 -7.36 -1.78
N VAL A 469 31.60 -6.54 -2.22
CA VAL A 469 30.43 -6.17 -1.42
C VAL A 469 29.24 -7.11 -1.63
N ARG A 470 29.24 -7.95 -2.68
CA ARG A 470 28.16 -8.91 -2.98
C ARG A 470 27.76 -9.79 -1.78
N PRO A 471 28.68 -10.28 -0.92
CA PRO A 471 28.32 -11.08 0.25
C PRO A 471 27.37 -10.39 1.26
N LEU A 472 27.25 -9.07 1.21
CA LEU A 472 26.29 -8.30 2.02
C LEU A 472 24.86 -8.42 1.47
N LEU A 473 24.71 -8.64 0.16
CA LEU A 473 23.45 -8.53 -0.57
C LEU A 473 22.93 -9.88 -1.06
N ASP A 474 23.77 -10.90 -1.19
CA ASP A 474 23.39 -12.13 -1.89
C ASP A 474 23.04 -13.30 -0.95
N GLY A 475 22.88 -13.09 0.35
CA GLY A 475 22.63 -14.17 1.30
C GLY A 475 23.84 -15.02 1.69
N SER A 476 25.07 -14.55 1.45
CA SER A 476 26.30 -15.17 1.97
C SER A 476 26.42 -15.16 3.50
N GLY A 477 25.53 -14.48 4.21
CA GLY A 477 25.56 -14.39 5.68
C GLY A 477 26.70 -13.51 6.20
N LYS A 478 26.91 -12.35 5.58
CA LYS A 478 27.86 -11.33 6.05
C LYS A 478 27.13 -10.06 6.49
N ARG A 479 27.70 -9.33 7.45
CA ARG A 479 27.24 -7.98 7.85
C ARG A 479 28.22 -6.90 7.44
N ALA A 480 27.73 -5.68 7.32
CA ALA A 480 28.54 -4.46 7.20
C ALA A 480 28.74 -3.81 8.59
N PRO A 481 29.99 -3.63 9.07
CA PRO A 481 30.25 -3.00 10.37
C PRO A 481 29.67 -1.60 10.54
N SER A 482 29.64 -0.77 9.49
CA SER A 482 29.04 0.58 9.57
C SER A 482 27.53 0.58 9.85
N ALA A 483 26.84 -0.55 9.66
CA ALA A 483 25.44 -0.71 10.00
C ALA A 483 25.21 -1.18 11.45
N ASP A 484 26.26 -1.50 12.21
CA ASP A 484 26.11 -1.94 13.60
C ASP A 484 25.40 -0.85 14.45
N PRO A 485 24.48 -1.23 15.36
CA PRO A 485 24.15 -2.58 15.80
C PRO A 485 23.04 -3.27 14.99
N ALA A 486 22.64 -2.75 13.83
CA ALA A 486 21.55 -3.36 13.05
C ALA A 486 21.84 -4.82 12.70
N ARG A 487 20.82 -5.68 12.86
CA ARG A 487 20.87 -7.07 12.40
C ARG A 487 20.21 -7.13 11.04
N VAL A 488 21.04 -7.30 10.03
CA VAL A 488 20.62 -7.31 8.64
C VAL A 488 20.90 -8.68 8.04
N LEU A 489 19.89 -9.24 7.41
CA LEU A 489 19.93 -10.54 6.72
C LEU A 489 19.61 -10.32 5.26
N SER A 490 20.20 -11.11 4.37
CA SER A 490 19.91 -11.04 2.95
C SER A 490 19.67 -12.41 2.34
N HIS A 491 19.01 -12.41 1.19
CA HIS A 491 18.90 -13.51 0.25
C HIS A 491 18.68 -12.95 -1.14
N ALA A 492 18.86 -13.77 -2.17
CA ALA A 492 18.72 -13.32 -3.54
C ALA A 492 18.29 -14.43 -4.49
N VAL A 493 17.75 -14.01 -5.64
CA VAL A 493 17.60 -14.82 -6.85
C VAL A 493 18.45 -14.24 -7.98
N GLY A 494 18.64 -15.02 -9.05
CA GLY A 494 19.56 -14.68 -10.14
C GLY A 494 21.00 -14.52 -9.66
N GLY A 495 21.83 -13.79 -10.43
CA GLY A 495 23.23 -13.58 -10.10
C GLY A 495 24.02 -14.90 -9.99
N ARG A 496 23.91 -15.77 -11.02
CA ARG A 496 24.43 -17.15 -11.07
C ARG A 496 23.73 -18.15 -10.13
N ARG A 497 22.40 -18.00 -10.01
CA ARG A 497 21.46 -19.02 -9.52
C ARG A 497 20.63 -19.51 -10.70
N ASN A 498 21.08 -20.57 -11.36
CA ASN A 498 20.63 -20.88 -12.73
C ASN A 498 19.61 -22.02 -12.80
N ALA A 499 19.87 -23.13 -12.10
CA ALA A 499 19.03 -24.32 -12.13
C ALA A 499 18.65 -24.72 -10.70
N GLY A 500 17.42 -25.19 -10.50
CA GLY A 500 16.92 -25.36 -9.14
C GLY A 500 15.63 -26.15 -8.99
N PHE A 501 15.28 -26.38 -7.74
CA PHE A 501 14.02 -26.96 -7.30
C PHE A 501 13.04 -25.84 -7.02
N LEU A 502 12.19 -25.53 -8.00
CA LEU A 502 11.25 -24.43 -7.93
C LEU A 502 9.84 -24.99 -7.71
N PRO A 503 9.13 -24.59 -6.64
CA PRO A 503 7.74 -25.03 -6.42
C PRO A 503 6.83 -24.77 -7.62
N ASP A 504 7.06 -23.66 -8.34
CA ASP A 504 6.29 -23.24 -9.50
C ASP A 504 6.74 -23.90 -10.82
N GLY A 505 7.89 -24.61 -10.81
CA GLY A 505 8.49 -25.26 -11.99
C GLY A 505 7.98 -26.67 -12.28
N GLY A 506 6.84 -27.08 -11.73
CA GLY A 506 6.28 -28.43 -11.91
C GLY A 506 7.01 -29.51 -11.10
N VAL A 507 6.85 -29.48 -9.78
CA VAL A 507 7.44 -30.46 -8.86
C VAL A 507 6.39 -31.39 -8.26
N SER A 508 6.80 -32.62 -7.92
CA SER A 508 6.04 -33.51 -7.04
C SER A 508 6.69 -33.57 -5.66
N VAL A 509 5.87 -33.57 -4.60
CA VAL A 509 6.33 -33.53 -3.21
C VAL A 509 5.83 -34.74 -2.43
N THR A 510 6.68 -35.33 -1.60
CA THR A 510 6.34 -36.45 -0.68
C THR A 510 6.87 -36.14 0.71
N GLY A 511 6.12 -36.44 1.77
CA GLY A 511 6.49 -36.09 3.15
C GLY A 511 6.41 -34.59 3.46
N ALA A 512 5.83 -33.80 2.56
CA ALA A 512 5.57 -32.37 2.68
C ALA A 512 4.38 -32.00 1.77
N LYS A 513 3.93 -30.74 1.85
CA LYS A 513 2.80 -30.22 1.08
C LYS A 513 3.29 -29.14 0.11
N LEU A 514 3.00 -29.29 -1.18
CA LEU A 514 3.02 -28.15 -2.10
C LEU A 514 1.79 -27.28 -1.80
N CYS A 515 2.01 -26.06 -1.36
CA CYS A 515 0.96 -25.15 -0.90
C CYS A 515 0.97 -23.87 -1.74
N ALA A 516 -0.17 -23.19 -1.81
CA ALA A 516 -0.32 -21.91 -2.49
C ALA A 516 0.05 -20.76 -1.55
N ALA A 517 0.80 -19.77 -2.07
CA ALA A 517 1.13 -18.55 -1.33
C ALA A 517 -0.15 -17.78 -0.94
N VAL A 518 -1.07 -17.62 -1.89
CA VAL A 518 -2.31 -16.85 -1.75
C VAL A 518 -3.49 -17.72 -2.22
N ASP A 519 -4.24 -18.28 -1.28
CA ASP A 519 -5.47 -19.05 -1.52
C ASP A 519 -6.37 -18.95 -0.28
N PRO A 520 -7.69 -18.68 -0.43
CA PRO A 520 -8.59 -18.56 0.71
C PRO A 520 -8.86 -19.91 1.39
N ALA A 521 -8.64 -21.05 0.71
CA ALA A 521 -8.87 -22.36 1.28
C ALA A 521 -7.72 -22.77 2.23
N PRO A 522 -7.96 -22.96 3.54
CA PRO A 522 -6.90 -23.29 4.51
C PRO A 522 -6.15 -24.58 4.17
N ALA A 523 -6.84 -25.54 3.54
CA ALA A 523 -6.25 -26.79 3.08
C ALA A 523 -5.24 -26.61 1.94
N LYS A 524 -5.27 -25.49 1.21
CA LYS A 524 -4.36 -25.18 0.09
C LYS A 524 -3.28 -24.16 0.46
N ALA A 525 -3.62 -23.17 1.28
CA ALA A 525 -2.71 -22.10 1.71
C ALA A 525 -1.43 -22.61 2.39
N CYS A 526 -0.32 -21.86 2.24
CA CYS A 526 0.96 -22.12 2.88
C CYS A 526 1.00 -21.69 4.34
N LEU A 527 0.42 -20.54 4.66
CA LEU A 527 0.14 -20.10 6.03
C LEU A 527 -1.37 -20.11 6.24
N GLY A 528 -1.82 -20.75 7.31
CA GLY A 528 -3.23 -20.75 7.69
C GLY A 528 -3.57 -19.59 8.60
N GLN A 529 -4.88 -19.38 8.82
CA GLN A 529 -5.47 -18.32 9.65
C GLN A 529 -4.97 -18.28 11.11
N GLY A 530 -4.39 -19.38 11.62
CA GLY A 530 -3.80 -19.44 12.97
C GLY A 530 -2.33 -18.99 13.05
N ALA A 531 -1.72 -18.52 11.96
CA ALA A 531 -0.36 -18.00 11.98
C ALA A 531 -0.29 -16.66 12.72
N LYS A 532 0.68 -16.52 13.64
CA LYS A 532 0.95 -15.25 14.32
C LYS A 532 1.94 -14.43 13.50
N GLY A 533 1.42 -13.53 12.66
CA GLY A 533 2.18 -12.70 11.73
C GLY A 533 2.02 -13.15 10.27
N ILE A 534 2.65 -12.43 9.36
CA ILE A 534 2.52 -12.62 7.91
C ILE A 534 3.86 -12.98 7.25
N SER A 535 3.82 -13.42 5.99
CA SER A 535 5.02 -13.72 5.20
C SER A 535 5.14 -12.75 4.05
N PRO A 536 6.29 -12.06 3.89
CA PRO A 536 6.55 -11.21 2.73
C PRO A 536 6.47 -11.98 1.39
N HIS A 537 6.82 -13.28 1.40
CA HIS A 537 6.73 -14.15 0.22
C HIS A 537 5.29 -14.38 -0.24
N PHE A 538 4.33 -14.23 0.68
CA PHE A 538 2.91 -14.47 0.48
C PHE A 538 2.11 -13.17 0.46
N ALA A 539 2.77 -12.04 0.13
CA ALA A 539 2.12 -10.78 -0.12
C ALA A 539 0.95 -10.98 -1.10
N GLN A 540 -0.22 -10.50 -0.69
CA GLN A 540 -1.45 -10.62 -1.47
C GLN A 540 -1.42 -9.65 -2.65
N TRP A 541 -2.32 -9.88 -3.60
CA TRP A 541 -2.58 -8.98 -4.71
C TRP A 541 -4.07 -8.59 -4.70
N GLU A 542 -4.56 -8.06 -5.81
CA GLU A 542 -5.96 -7.69 -6.03
C GLU A 542 -6.94 -8.89 -5.99
N THR A 543 -6.42 -10.13 -6.04
CA THR A 543 -7.21 -11.37 -6.01
C THR A 543 -6.94 -12.17 -4.74
N ASP A 544 -7.98 -12.77 -4.16
CA ASP A 544 -7.88 -13.67 -2.99
C ASP A 544 -7.18 -15.01 -3.29
N ARG A 545 -7.11 -15.39 -4.57
CA ARG A 545 -6.44 -16.58 -5.08
C ARG A 545 -5.51 -16.22 -6.24
N GLU A 546 -4.22 -16.50 -6.06
CA GLU A 546 -3.23 -16.35 -7.13
C GLU A 546 -2.72 -17.70 -7.64
N ALA A 547 -2.78 -17.90 -8.95
CA ALA A 547 -2.25 -19.09 -9.59
C ALA A 547 -0.74 -18.96 -9.86
N GLY A 548 0.02 -20.03 -9.64
CA GLY A 548 1.43 -20.09 -10.02
C GLY A 548 2.41 -19.49 -9.00
N ARG A 549 1.99 -19.30 -7.74
CA ARG A 549 2.85 -18.95 -6.62
C ARG A 549 2.74 -19.98 -5.50
N HIS A 550 3.76 -20.82 -5.37
CA HIS A 550 3.76 -21.92 -4.42
C HIS A 550 5.00 -21.92 -3.53
N ALA A 551 4.87 -22.58 -2.39
CA ALA A 551 5.99 -22.99 -1.55
C ALA A 551 5.81 -24.45 -1.11
N ILE A 552 6.85 -25.02 -0.51
CA ILE A 552 6.80 -26.38 0.01
C ILE A 552 6.78 -26.31 1.53
N ALA A 553 5.65 -26.65 2.13
CA ALA A 553 5.43 -26.66 3.57
C ALA A 553 5.79 -28.03 4.17
N LEU A 554 6.71 -28.02 5.12
CA LEU A 554 7.15 -29.17 5.90
C LEU A 554 6.54 -29.09 7.30
N HIS A 555 6.04 -30.24 7.78
CA HIS A 555 5.58 -30.42 9.15
C HIS A 555 6.00 -31.80 9.62
N TRP A 556 6.60 -31.89 10.80
CA TRP A 556 7.02 -33.16 11.39
C TRP A 556 6.77 -33.19 12.90
N THR A 557 6.42 -34.37 13.40
CA THR A 557 6.19 -34.66 14.83
C THR A 557 7.27 -35.56 15.45
N HIS A 558 8.18 -36.08 14.62
CA HIS A 558 9.36 -36.86 14.99
C HIS A 558 10.48 -36.56 13.98
N ALA A 559 11.73 -36.73 14.42
CA ALA A 559 12.89 -36.61 13.52
C ALA A 559 12.94 -37.80 12.54
N GLY A 560 13.57 -37.58 11.38
CA GLY A 560 13.99 -38.65 10.46
C GLY A 560 13.16 -38.84 9.20
N THR A 561 11.90 -38.36 9.15
CA THR A 561 11.03 -38.52 7.97
C THR A 561 11.35 -37.46 6.91
N PRO A 562 11.92 -37.82 5.73
CA PRO A 562 12.35 -36.85 4.74
C PRO A 562 11.16 -36.22 3.98
N ALA A 563 11.24 -34.91 3.78
CA ALA A 563 10.44 -34.21 2.78
C ALA A 563 11.20 -34.24 1.45
N ARG A 564 10.66 -34.94 0.45
CA ARG A 564 11.26 -35.09 -0.89
C ARG A 564 10.58 -34.16 -1.89
N VAL A 565 11.38 -33.42 -2.64
CA VAL A 565 10.99 -32.61 -3.79
C VAL A 565 11.60 -33.23 -5.04
N ARG A 566 10.78 -33.59 -6.02
CA ARG A 566 11.23 -34.19 -7.28
C ARG A 566 10.81 -33.29 -8.45
N VAL A 567 11.79 -32.93 -9.28
CA VAL A 567 11.55 -32.18 -10.52
C VAL A 567 11.10 -33.12 -11.63
N LYS A 568 10.24 -32.63 -12.52
CA LYS A 568 9.84 -33.36 -13.73
C LYS A 568 11.08 -33.65 -14.59
N ASP A 569 11.78 -32.60 -14.96
CA ASP A 569 12.99 -32.64 -15.77
C ASP A 569 14.24 -32.47 -14.88
N PRO A 570 15.24 -33.38 -14.95
CA PRO A 570 16.45 -33.25 -14.15
C PRO A 570 17.16 -31.91 -14.37
N VAL A 571 17.66 -31.32 -13.29
CA VAL A 571 18.37 -30.04 -13.32
C VAL A 571 19.88 -30.27 -13.24
N SER A 572 20.64 -29.41 -13.92
CA SER A 572 22.11 -29.45 -13.88
C SER A 572 22.65 -28.52 -12.80
N LEU A 573 23.32 -29.08 -11.79
CA LEU A 573 24.13 -28.37 -10.80
C LEU A 573 25.63 -28.38 -11.15
N ALA A 574 25.98 -28.85 -12.36
CA ALA A 574 27.36 -28.92 -12.81
C ALA A 574 27.99 -27.53 -12.89
N GLY A 575 29.18 -27.38 -12.29
CA GLY A 575 29.91 -26.11 -12.21
C GLY A 575 29.49 -25.20 -11.05
N ASP A 576 28.46 -25.57 -10.29
CA ASP A 576 28.06 -24.85 -9.07
C ASP A 576 28.90 -25.30 -7.87
N LYS A 577 28.99 -24.43 -6.86
CA LYS A 577 29.78 -24.66 -5.63
C LYS A 577 28.93 -25.11 -4.46
N ALA A 578 27.69 -24.66 -4.41
CA ALA A 578 26.75 -24.98 -3.35
C ALA A 578 25.33 -25.10 -3.90
N LEU A 579 24.48 -25.80 -3.16
CA LEU A 579 23.03 -25.66 -3.26
C LEU A 579 22.60 -24.56 -2.29
N ALA A 580 22.04 -23.47 -2.80
CA ALA A 580 21.49 -22.36 -2.04
C ALA A 580 19.99 -22.57 -1.85
N LEU A 581 19.54 -22.80 -0.62
CA LEU A 581 18.14 -22.99 -0.25
C LEU A 581 17.58 -21.73 0.39
N ARG A 582 16.38 -21.32 0.01
CA ARG A 582 15.63 -20.26 0.71
C ARG A 582 14.59 -20.88 1.62
N LEU A 583 14.87 -20.86 2.93
CA LEU A 583 14.09 -21.55 3.96
C LEU A 583 13.69 -20.61 5.08
N PHE A 584 12.45 -20.74 5.56
CA PHE A 584 12.03 -20.16 6.83
C PHE A 584 11.36 -21.16 7.74
N VAL A 585 11.32 -20.81 9.02
CA VAL A 585 10.67 -21.54 10.11
C VAL A 585 9.81 -20.52 10.87
N PRO A 586 8.87 -20.95 11.75
CA PRO A 586 8.03 -20.01 12.47
C PRO A 586 8.85 -18.96 13.23
N PRO A 587 8.42 -17.68 13.29
CA PRO A 587 9.09 -16.64 14.07
C PRO A 587 9.37 -17.08 15.51
N ASN A 588 10.45 -16.57 16.07
CA ASN A 588 10.93 -16.86 17.43
C ASN A 588 11.32 -18.33 17.71
N SER A 589 11.13 -19.26 16.75
CA SER A 589 11.58 -20.64 16.91
C SER A 589 13.11 -20.78 16.89
N ARG A 590 13.61 -21.80 17.57
CA ARG A 590 15.06 -22.07 17.70
C ARG A 590 15.35 -23.55 17.52
N GLY A 591 16.53 -23.85 16.99
CA GLY A 591 17.07 -25.21 16.98
C GLY A 591 16.52 -26.14 15.91
N THR A 592 15.82 -25.62 14.89
CA THR A 592 15.44 -26.43 13.72
C THR A 592 16.70 -26.88 12.99
N ARG A 593 16.83 -28.19 12.78
CA ARG A 593 17.96 -28.81 12.11
C ARG A 593 17.44 -29.73 11.01
N LEU A 594 17.97 -29.57 9.79
CA LEU A 594 17.60 -30.37 8.63
C LEU A 594 18.87 -30.93 7.98
N ASP A 595 18.91 -32.21 7.65
CA ASP A 595 19.90 -32.73 6.71
C ASP A 595 19.41 -32.46 5.29
N VAL A 596 20.31 -31.99 4.42
CA VAL A 596 20.03 -31.70 3.01
C VAL A 596 20.68 -32.78 2.17
N SER A 597 19.92 -33.43 1.29
CA SER A 597 20.45 -34.44 0.38
C SER A 597 19.89 -34.28 -1.03
N VAL A 598 20.65 -34.72 -2.01
CA VAL A 598 20.23 -34.74 -3.42
C VAL A 598 20.37 -36.13 -4.01
N THR A 599 19.57 -36.43 -5.03
CA THR A 599 19.60 -37.68 -5.78
C THR A 599 19.64 -37.39 -7.26
N ASP A 600 20.54 -38.04 -7.98
CA ASP A 600 20.65 -37.92 -9.44
C ASP A 600 19.62 -38.81 -10.17
N ALA A 601 19.57 -38.69 -11.50
CA ALA A 601 18.65 -39.43 -12.35
C ALA A 601 18.95 -40.94 -12.40
N SER A 602 20.14 -41.38 -11.98
CA SER A 602 20.49 -42.80 -11.83
C SER A 602 20.01 -43.40 -10.49
N GLY A 603 19.54 -42.56 -9.57
CA GLY A 603 19.10 -42.97 -8.24
C GLY A 603 20.19 -42.87 -7.16
N ARG A 604 21.39 -42.38 -7.50
CA ARG A 604 22.47 -42.22 -6.53
C ARG A 604 22.22 -41.01 -5.65
N LYS A 605 22.31 -41.20 -4.33
CA LYS A 605 22.01 -40.18 -3.32
C LYS A 605 23.25 -39.77 -2.53
N ALA A 606 23.36 -38.48 -2.20
CA ALA A 606 24.35 -37.96 -1.27
C ALA A 606 23.74 -36.96 -0.28
N VAL A 607 24.14 -37.06 0.99
CA VAL A 607 23.89 -36.03 2.01
C VAL A 607 24.92 -34.92 1.83
N LEU A 608 24.46 -33.71 1.49
CA LEU A 608 25.31 -32.55 1.27
C LEU A 608 25.81 -31.95 2.58
N GLY A 609 24.95 -31.94 3.60
CA GLY A 609 25.28 -31.40 4.91
C GLY A 609 24.05 -31.15 5.78
N LYS A 610 24.29 -30.66 6.99
CA LYS A 610 23.25 -30.31 7.96
C LYS A 610 23.14 -28.80 8.08
N VAL A 611 21.91 -28.30 8.06
CA VAL A 611 21.61 -26.87 8.23
C VAL A 611 20.90 -26.63 9.55
N LYS A 612 21.19 -25.48 10.17
CA LYS A 612 20.46 -24.96 11.33
C LYS A 612 19.69 -23.71 10.91
N VAL A 613 18.40 -23.68 11.19
CA VAL A 613 17.52 -22.54 10.90
C VAL A 613 16.85 -22.09 12.17
N ASP A 614 17.00 -20.81 12.49
CA ASP A 614 16.32 -20.16 13.61
C ASP A 614 15.34 -19.12 13.03
N GLY A 615 14.15 -19.01 13.60
CA GLY A 615 13.12 -18.07 13.17
C GLY A 615 13.51 -16.62 13.44
N LEU A 616 13.02 -15.70 12.62
CA LEU A 616 13.22 -14.27 12.89
C LEU A 616 12.50 -13.84 14.16
N PRO A 617 12.99 -12.80 14.86
CA PRO A 617 12.15 -12.02 15.77
C PRO A 617 10.84 -11.62 15.08
N GLY A 618 9.70 -11.93 15.67
CA GLY A 618 8.41 -11.55 15.11
C GLY A 618 7.26 -11.53 16.11
N SER A 619 6.18 -10.82 15.76
CA SER A 619 4.93 -10.73 16.50
C SER A 619 3.75 -10.94 15.54
N ALA A 620 2.52 -10.79 16.03
CA ALA A 620 1.33 -10.81 15.18
C ALA A 620 1.27 -9.62 14.19
N ALA A 621 2.00 -8.54 14.46
CA ALA A 621 2.02 -7.32 13.67
C ALA A 621 3.22 -7.21 12.72
N THR A 622 4.06 -8.25 12.62
CA THR A 622 5.26 -8.21 11.78
C THR A 622 5.24 -9.29 10.69
N ALA A 623 5.83 -8.98 9.53
CA ALA A 623 6.02 -9.92 8.44
C ALA A 623 7.32 -10.73 8.60
N SER A 624 7.37 -11.59 9.61
CA SER A 624 8.60 -12.26 10.04
C SER A 624 8.74 -13.72 9.59
N TYR A 625 7.75 -14.26 8.86
CA TYR A 625 7.88 -15.54 8.14
C TYR A 625 8.66 -15.32 6.84
N TRP A 626 9.96 -15.05 6.97
CA TRP A 626 10.82 -14.65 5.86
C TRP A 626 11.99 -15.61 5.65
N ALA A 627 12.18 -16.03 4.41
CA ALA A 627 13.16 -17.01 3.99
C ALA A 627 14.58 -16.47 4.11
N ARG A 628 15.46 -17.27 4.72
CA ARG A 628 16.89 -17.01 4.74
C ARG A 628 17.56 -17.91 3.71
N GLU A 629 18.53 -17.37 3.00
CA GLU A 629 19.40 -18.19 2.16
C GLU A 629 20.36 -19.01 3.02
N ILE A 630 20.46 -20.30 2.72
CA ILE A 630 21.38 -21.24 3.35
C ILE A 630 22.10 -22.00 2.25
N ARG A 631 23.43 -21.94 2.25
CA ARG A 631 24.25 -22.62 1.24
C ARG A 631 24.86 -23.89 1.80
N VAL A 632 24.65 -25.00 1.10
CA VAL A 632 25.25 -26.30 1.43
C VAL A 632 26.22 -26.70 0.32
N PRO A 633 27.52 -26.91 0.62
CA PRO A 633 28.51 -27.25 -0.41
C PRO A 633 28.17 -28.52 -1.19
N LEU A 634 28.46 -28.53 -2.50
CA LEU A 634 28.26 -29.71 -3.36
C LEU A 634 29.42 -30.72 -3.30
N THR A 635 30.47 -30.45 -2.52
CA THR A 635 31.68 -31.28 -2.43
C THR A 635 31.38 -32.72 -2.01
N ALA A 636 30.38 -32.94 -1.15
CA ALA A 636 29.96 -34.28 -0.74
C ALA A 636 29.30 -35.06 -1.89
N ALA A 637 28.51 -34.40 -2.74
CA ALA A 637 27.91 -35.03 -3.93
C ALA A 637 28.98 -35.40 -4.97
N THR A 638 29.96 -34.52 -5.21
CA THR A 638 31.09 -34.83 -6.11
C THR A 638 31.90 -36.02 -5.59
N ARG A 639 32.24 -36.05 -4.29
CA ARG A 639 32.98 -37.18 -3.69
C ARG A 639 32.18 -38.47 -3.76
N ALA A 640 30.86 -38.39 -3.58
CA ALA A 640 29.97 -39.52 -3.69
C ALA A 640 29.71 -39.93 -5.14
N GLY A 641 30.30 -39.28 -6.16
CA GLY A 641 30.19 -39.68 -7.56
C GLY A 641 28.80 -39.53 -8.17
N LEU A 642 28.03 -38.51 -7.73
CA LEU A 642 26.74 -38.17 -8.31
C LEU A 642 26.91 -37.51 -9.68
N ASP A 643 26.00 -37.80 -10.62
CA ASP A 643 25.89 -37.05 -11.87
C ASP A 643 25.25 -35.68 -11.64
N LEU A 644 26.09 -34.66 -11.43
CA LEU A 644 25.63 -33.28 -11.21
C LEU A 644 24.95 -32.65 -12.44
N HIS A 645 25.06 -33.24 -13.64
CA HIS A 645 24.33 -32.74 -14.81
C HIS A 645 22.85 -33.13 -14.78
N ARG A 646 22.48 -34.15 -14.00
CA ARG A 646 21.13 -34.71 -13.99
C ARG A 646 20.63 -34.98 -12.58
N ILE A 647 20.44 -33.92 -11.80
CA ILE A 647 19.86 -34.02 -10.46
C ILE A 647 18.33 -34.08 -10.53
N LYS A 648 17.74 -35.08 -9.86
CA LYS A 648 16.30 -35.43 -9.97
C LYS A 648 15.50 -35.10 -8.71
N SER A 649 16.09 -35.20 -7.51
CA SER A 649 15.38 -34.86 -6.28
C SER A 649 16.26 -34.21 -5.21
N LEU A 650 15.63 -33.38 -4.38
CA LEU A 650 16.12 -32.79 -3.14
C LEU A 650 15.33 -33.40 -1.98
N GLU A 651 16.00 -33.75 -0.89
CA GLU A 651 15.34 -34.11 0.37
C GLU A 651 15.82 -33.23 1.53
N LEU A 652 14.86 -32.84 2.37
CA LEU A 652 15.07 -32.19 3.65
C LEU A 652 14.63 -33.13 4.78
N THR A 653 15.58 -33.62 5.57
CA THR A 653 15.30 -34.58 6.65
C THR A 653 15.40 -33.90 8.02
N PRO A 654 14.30 -33.78 8.78
CA PRO A 654 14.32 -33.14 10.08
C PRO A 654 15.12 -33.95 11.10
N ARG A 655 15.92 -33.24 11.90
CA ARG A 655 16.70 -33.80 13.02
C ARG A 655 16.23 -33.29 14.38
N SER A 656 15.31 -32.33 14.41
CA SER A 656 14.61 -31.91 15.63
C SER A 656 13.38 -32.79 15.87
N GLY A 657 12.97 -32.92 17.14
CA GLY A 657 11.86 -33.78 17.54
C GLY A 657 10.53 -33.40 16.89
N SER A 658 10.26 -32.12 16.68
CA SER A 658 9.09 -31.64 15.91
C SER A 658 9.40 -30.28 15.30
N GLY A 659 8.55 -29.83 14.39
CA GLY A 659 8.67 -28.49 13.83
C GLY A 659 7.93 -28.27 12.51
N ARG A 660 8.11 -27.05 12.00
CA ARG A 660 7.60 -26.59 10.70
C ARG A 660 8.69 -25.83 9.96
N ALA A 661 8.70 -25.94 8.64
CA ALA A 661 9.55 -25.17 7.77
C ALA A 661 8.86 -24.95 6.42
N TRP A 662 9.28 -23.93 5.69
CA TRP A 662 8.82 -23.67 4.33
C TRP A 662 10.03 -23.46 3.44
N LEU A 663 10.07 -24.18 2.32
CA LEU A 663 11.06 -24.03 1.26
C LEU A 663 10.43 -23.19 0.13
N MET A 664 11.01 -22.02 -0.11
CA MET A 664 10.62 -21.14 -1.21
C MET A 664 11.21 -21.60 -2.54
N ASP A 665 12.48 -22.03 -2.52
CA ASP A 665 13.18 -22.68 -3.64
C ASP A 665 14.59 -23.13 -3.20
N ALA A 666 15.26 -23.87 -4.09
CA ALA A 666 16.68 -24.17 -3.97
C ALA A 666 17.38 -24.10 -5.33
N TRP A 667 18.56 -23.47 -5.38
CA TRP A 667 19.30 -23.21 -6.62
C TRP A 667 20.74 -23.69 -6.54
N GLY A 668 21.28 -24.19 -7.65
CA GLY A 668 22.72 -24.27 -7.84
C GLY A 668 23.32 -22.86 -7.80
N TRP A 669 24.37 -22.67 -7.01
CA TRP A 669 24.99 -21.37 -6.76
C TRP A 669 26.49 -21.39 -6.98
N ARG A 670 27.00 -20.29 -7.56
CA ARG A 670 28.43 -19.96 -7.63
C ARG A 670 28.66 -18.45 -7.55
N ALA A 671 29.86 -18.07 -7.15
CA ALA A 671 30.24 -16.66 -6.99
C ALA A 671 30.28 -15.88 -8.32
N GLY A 672 30.10 -14.56 -8.21
CA GLY A 672 30.16 -13.58 -9.29
C GLY A 672 28.80 -13.22 -9.89
N LEU A 673 28.75 -12.10 -10.62
CA LEU A 673 27.58 -11.66 -11.37
C LEU A 673 27.78 -11.91 -12.87
N PRO A 674 26.79 -12.43 -13.60
CA PRO A 674 26.85 -12.45 -15.06
C PRO A 674 26.61 -11.02 -15.60
N ALA A 675 27.06 -10.75 -16.82
CA ALA A 675 26.64 -9.55 -17.52
C ALA A 675 25.13 -9.62 -17.77
N VAL A 676 24.42 -8.56 -17.41
CA VAL A 676 22.97 -8.46 -17.63
C VAL A 676 22.72 -7.83 -18.98
N LYS A 677 21.94 -8.50 -19.82
CA LYS A 677 21.44 -7.98 -21.08
C LYS A 677 19.92 -8.06 -21.03
N ALA A 678 19.24 -6.95 -21.25
CA ALA A 678 17.79 -6.91 -21.38
C ALA A 678 17.35 -7.90 -22.46
N ALA A 679 16.32 -8.70 -22.16
CA ALA A 679 15.72 -9.57 -23.14
C ALA A 679 14.84 -8.75 -24.11
N GLU A 680 14.57 -9.31 -25.28
CA GLU A 680 13.53 -8.79 -26.16
C GLU A 680 12.23 -9.43 -25.71
N LEU A 681 11.41 -8.67 -24.99
CA LEU A 681 10.17 -9.15 -24.37
C LEU A 681 8.97 -8.38 -24.93
N PRO A 682 7.81 -9.04 -25.09
CA PRO A 682 6.55 -8.34 -25.25
C PRO A 682 6.18 -7.66 -23.92
N ARG A 683 5.62 -6.46 -24.05
CA ARG A 683 5.03 -5.69 -22.95
C ARG A 683 3.52 -5.67 -23.12
N VAL A 684 2.78 -5.95 -22.05
CA VAL A 684 1.31 -5.88 -22.03
C VAL A 684 0.85 -4.70 -21.18
N ASP A 685 -0.01 -3.86 -21.73
CA ASP A 685 -0.68 -2.76 -21.05
C ASP A 685 -2.20 -2.88 -21.23
N VAL A 686 -2.91 -3.03 -20.11
CA VAL A 686 -4.38 -3.00 -20.08
C VAL A 686 -4.82 -1.54 -19.97
N GLY A 687 -5.75 -1.12 -20.81
CA GLY A 687 -6.39 0.19 -20.73
C GLY A 687 -7.77 0.11 -20.09
N ARG A 688 -8.35 1.29 -19.81
CA ARG A 688 -9.76 1.44 -19.46
C ARG A 688 -10.48 2.27 -20.52
N THR A 689 -11.70 1.88 -20.83
CA THR A 689 -12.61 2.69 -21.66
C THR A 689 -13.96 2.80 -20.96
N THR A 690 -14.53 4.00 -20.97
CA THR A 690 -15.91 4.24 -20.54
C THR A 690 -16.82 4.27 -21.76
N VAL A 691 -17.96 3.59 -21.69
CA VAL A 691 -18.96 3.51 -22.75
C VAL A 691 -20.34 3.72 -22.15
N ASP A 692 -21.22 4.40 -22.87
CA ASP A 692 -22.63 4.53 -22.45
C ASP A 692 -23.38 3.21 -22.72
N GLU A 693 -24.32 2.85 -21.84
CA GLU A 693 -25.16 1.67 -22.05
C GLU A 693 -26.16 1.85 -23.19
N GLY A 694 -26.69 3.07 -23.34
CA GLY A 694 -27.67 3.48 -24.33
C GLY A 694 -29.07 2.92 -24.09
N ASP A 695 -30.06 3.45 -24.81
CA ASP A 695 -31.48 3.20 -24.54
C ASP A 695 -31.98 1.74 -24.74
N SER A 696 -31.32 0.95 -25.60
CA SER A 696 -31.80 -0.38 -25.97
C SER A 696 -30.77 -1.27 -26.68
N GLY A 697 -31.08 -2.56 -26.74
CA GLY A 697 -30.28 -3.57 -27.45
C GLY A 697 -29.10 -4.08 -26.62
N THR A 698 -28.20 -4.81 -27.28
CA THR A 698 -26.96 -5.30 -26.66
C THR A 698 -25.79 -5.02 -27.57
N ARG A 699 -24.75 -4.39 -27.02
CA ARG A 699 -23.50 -4.10 -27.73
C ARG A 699 -22.36 -4.84 -27.05
N THR A 700 -21.46 -5.39 -27.84
CA THR A 700 -20.25 -6.04 -27.32
C THR A 700 -19.07 -5.10 -27.48
N TYR A 701 -18.45 -4.72 -26.37
CA TYR A 701 -17.19 -3.98 -26.33
C TYR A 701 -16.06 -4.94 -25.99
N ARG A 702 -14.82 -4.58 -26.34
CA ARG A 702 -13.63 -5.36 -25.99
C ARG A 702 -12.76 -4.53 -25.07
N VAL A 703 -12.27 -5.16 -24.01
CA VAL A 703 -11.30 -4.51 -23.11
C VAL A 703 -10.06 -4.09 -23.92
N PRO A 704 -9.64 -2.82 -23.87
CA PRO A 704 -8.47 -2.37 -24.61
C PRO A 704 -7.20 -2.96 -23.99
N VAL A 705 -6.47 -3.73 -24.79
CA VAL A 705 -5.18 -4.30 -24.40
C VAL A 705 -4.18 -4.02 -25.51
N GLU A 706 -3.07 -3.38 -25.16
CA GLU A 706 -1.95 -3.14 -26.06
C GLU A 706 -0.83 -4.12 -25.73
N VAL A 707 -0.35 -4.85 -26.75
CA VAL A 707 0.86 -5.66 -26.66
C VAL A 707 1.93 -5.04 -27.56
N SER A 708 3.01 -4.54 -26.97
CA SER A 708 4.13 -3.91 -27.67
C SER A 708 5.43 -4.70 -27.45
N GLY A 709 6.55 -4.23 -28.00
CA GLY A 709 7.85 -4.90 -27.85
C GLY A 709 8.15 -5.94 -28.93
N GLN A 710 8.83 -7.02 -28.57
CA GLN A 710 9.33 -8.05 -29.51
C GLN A 710 9.19 -9.45 -28.92
N GLY A 711 9.17 -10.48 -29.78
CA GLY A 711 9.12 -11.88 -29.35
C GLY A 711 7.71 -12.35 -28.97
N SER A 712 7.64 -13.34 -28.07
CA SER A 712 6.40 -13.92 -27.55
C SER A 712 6.56 -14.29 -26.09
N GLY A 713 5.49 -14.19 -25.32
CA GLY A 713 5.52 -14.47 -23.89
C GLY A 713 4.20 -15.03 -23.37
N GLN A 714 4.19 -15.44 -22.11
CA GLN A 714 3.00 -15.89 -21.41
C GLN A 714 2.64 -14.93 -20.29
N VAL A 715 1.38 -14.56 -20.27
CA VAL A 715 0.75 -13.82 -19.17
C VAL A 715 -0.47 -14.58 -18.67
N ARG A 716 -0.89 -14.28 -17.45
CA ARG A 716 -2.15 -14.76 -16.90
C ARG A 716 -3.14 -13.61 -16.84
N VAL A 717 -4.30 -13.82 -17.42
CA VAL A 717 -5.41 -12.86 -17.44
C VAL A 717 -6.43 -13.30 -16.41
N TYR A 718 -6.81 -12.41 -15.50
CA TYR A 718 -7.87 -12.56 -14.52
C TYR A 718 -9.05 -11.69 -14.94
N VAL A 719 -10.26 -12.26 -14.96
CA VAL A 719 -11.49 -11.57 -15.35
C VAL A 719 -12.45 -11.59 -14.17
N PHE A 720 -12.92 -10.42 -13.78
CA PHE A 720 -13.85 -10.24 -12.67
C PHE A 720 -15.28 -10.23 -13.22
N ASP A 721 -16.13 -11.04 -12.62
CA ASP A 721 -17.57 -10.93 -12.80
C ASP A 721 -18.09 -9.80 -11.88
N PRO A 722 -18.61 -8.68 -12.41
CA PRO A 722 -19.03 -7.55 -11.58
C PRO A 722 -20.25 -7.86 -10.72
N ALA A 723 -21.10 -8.82 -11.10
CA ALA A 723 -22.28 -9.19 -10.33
C ALA A 723 -21.90 -10.10 -9.15
N THR A 724 -21.14 -11.18 -9.43
CA THR A 724 -20.81 -12.17 -8.38
C THR A 724 -19.51 -11.87 -7.64
N GLY A 725 -18.66 -11.00 -8.21
CA GLY A 725 -17.27 -10.78 -7.81
C GLY A 725 -16.38 -12.02 -7.93
N LYS A 726 -16.83 -13.06 -8.63
CA LYS A 726 -16.04 -14.26 -8.90
C LYS A 726 -14.95 -13.93 -9.91
N VAL A 727 -13.73 -14.37 -9.61
CA VAL A 727 -12.59 -14.19 -10.51
C VAL A 727 -12.31 -15.50 -11.24
N THR A 728 -12.26 -15.44 -12.58
CA THR A 728 -11.75 -16.53 -13.42
C THR A 728 -10.39 -16.14 -13.98
N ASN A 729 -9.56 -17.10 -14.36
CA ASN A 729 -8.27 -16.78 -14.98
C ASN A 729 -7.84 -17.83 -16.00
N ARG A 730 -7.01 -17.39 -16.95
CA ARG A 730 -6.44 -18.23 -18.02
C ARG A 730 -5.02 -17.78 -18.37
N LEU A 731 -4.20 -18.73 -18.83
CA LEU A 731 -2.91 -18.41 -19.44
C LEU A 731 -3.14 -18.00 -20.89
N VAL A 732 -2.45 -16.95 -21.32
CA VAL A 732 -2.48 -16.44 -22.69
C VAL A 732 -1.06 -16.26 -23.18
N THR A 733 -0.76 -16.74 -24.38
CA THR A 733 0.48 -16.42 -25.08
C THR A 733 0.27 -15.14 -25.87
N VAL A 734 1.11 -14.14 -25.66
CA VAL A 734 1.00 -12.80 -26.24
C VAL A 734 2.10 -12.52 -27.26
N HIS A 735 1.74 -11.80 -28.31
CA HIS A 735 2.60 -11.35 -29.39
C HIS A 735 2.42 -9.84 -29.62
N PRO A 736 3.49 -9.07 -29.84
CA PRO A 736 3.41 -7.65 -30.15
C PRO A 736 2.51 -7.38 -31.37
N GLY A 737 1.66 -6.35 -31.28
CA GLY A 737 0.67 -6.00 -32.30
C GLY A 737 -0.52 -6.97 -32.41
N GLY A 738 -0.53 -8.04 -31.60
CA GLY A 738 -1.61 -9.03 -31.57
C GLY A 738 -2.78 -8.61 -30.68
N HIS A 739 -3.90 -9.32 -30.84
CA HIS A 739 -5.10 -9.22 -30.00
C HIS A 739 -5.30 -10.51 -29.17
N ASP A 740 -4.21 -11.12 -28.72
CA ASP A 740 -4.23 -12.43 -28.06
C ASP A 740 -5.10 -12.44 -26.76
N ILE A 741 -5.23 -11.28 -26.12
CA ILE A 741 -6.12 -11.08 -24.97
C ILE A 741 -7.45 -10.50 -25.48
N ASP A 742 -8.38 -11.37 -25.85
CA ASP A 742 -9.75 -10.99 -26.24
C ASP A 742 -10.72 -11.22 -25.07
N VAL A 743 -11.16 -10.13 -24.43
CA VAL A 743 -12.16 -10.16 -23.37
C VAL A 743 -13.36 -9.31 -23.81
N PRO A 744 -14.42 -9.95 -24.34
CA PRO A 744 -15.66 -9.26 -24.70
C PRO A 744 -16.48 -8.94 -23.44
N VAL A 745 -17.12 -7.78 -23.46
CA VAL A 745 -18.07 -7.29 -22.46
C VAL A 745 -19.37 -6.99 -23.19
N GLU A 746 -20.43 -7.71 -22.83
CA GLU A 746 -21.77 -7.44 -23.34
C GLU A 746 -22.43 -6.36 -22.47
N VAL A 747 -22.83 -5.28 -23.11
CA VAL A 747 -23.49 -4.14 -22.48
C VAL A 747 -24.90 -4.07 -23.01
N LYS A 748 -25.88 -4.17 -22.12
CA LYS A 748 -27.29 -4.14 -22.46
C LYS A 748 -27.83 -2.75 -22.17
N GLY A 749 -28.28 -2.08 -23.22
CA GLY A 749 -28.91 -0.79 -23.10
C GLY A 749 -30.32 -0.87 -22.53
N ASN A 750 -30.71 0.15 -21.78
CA ASN A 750 -32.04 0.34 -21.24
C ASN A 750 -32.33 1.84 -21.06
N THR A 751 -33.55 2.19 -20.62
CA THR A 751 -33.98 3.59 -20.45
C THR A 751 -34.28 3.91 -18.98
N ARG A 752 -33.61 3.25 -18.05
CA ARG A 752 -33.84 3.38 -16.63
C ARG A 752 -32.53 3.75 -15.96
N TYR A 753 -32.60 4.84 -15.23
CA TYR A 753 -31.52 5.28 -14.37
C TYR A 753 -31.00 4.15 -13.47
N GLY A 754 -29.68 3.99 -13.49
CA GLY A 754 -28.89 2.91 -12.93
C GLY A 754 -27.53 3.41 -12.38
N GLN A 755 -26.51 2.55 -12.45
CA GLN A 755 -25.16 2.84 -11.97
C GLN A 755 -24.10 2.46 -12.99
N ASP A 756 -22.97 3.16 -12.91
CA ASP A 756 -21.78 2.73 -13.61
C ASP A 756 -21.35 1.32 -13.16
N VAL A 757 -21.21 0.41 -14.13
CA VAL A 757 -20.74 -0.97 -13.89
C VAL A 757 -19.36 -1.15 -14.50
N SER A 758 -18.39 -1.57 -13.70
CA SER A 758 -17.02 -1.81 -14.17
C SER A 758 -16.72 -3.30 -14.37
N TYR A 759 -16.41 -3.67 -15.61
CA TYR A 759 -15.93 -4.99 -16.03
C TYR A 759 -14.40 -5.00 -16.03
N ASP A 760 -13.82 -5.30 -14.88
CA ASP A 760 -12.37 -5.23 -14.67
C ASP A 760 -11.65 -6.52 -15.06
N ILE A 761 -10.45 -6.36 -15.62
CA ILE A 761 -9.48 -7.44 -15.79
C ILE A 761 -8.13 -7.08 -15.15
N LEU A 762 -7.36 -8.11 -14.80
CA LEU A 762 -5.98 -7.97 -14.40
C LEU A 762 -5.07 -8.87 -15.25
N VAL A 763 -3.84 -8.42 -15.47
CA VAL A 763 -2.81 -9.17 -16.19
C VAL A 763 -1.55 -9.28 -15.34
N LYS A 764 -0.97 -10.49 -15.30
CA LYS A 764 0.27 -10.77 -14.59
C LYS A 764 1.26 -11.51 -15.48
N ALA A 765 2.52 -11.09 -15.47
CA ALA A 765 3.60 -11.78 -16.18
C ALA A 765 3.79 -13.20 -15.62
N VAL A 766 4.02 -14.18 -16.52
CA VAL A 766 4.31 -15.56 -16.13
C VAL A 766 5.68 -15.98 -16.65
N HIS A 767 5.95 -15.80 -17.94
CA HIS A 767 7.21 -16.17 -18.56
C HIS A 767 7.43 -15.41 -19.87
N GLY A 768 8.60 -14.80 -20.05
CA GLY A 768 8.98 -14.18 -21.32
C GLY A 768 8.09 -12.99 -21.71
N ALA A 769 7.52 -12.27 -20.75
CA ALA A 769 6.73 -11.06 -20.96
C ALA A 769 6.88 -10.11 -19.76
N VAL A 770 6.67 -8.81 -19.97
CA VAL A 770 6.55 -7.82 -18.91
C VAL A 770 5.18 -7.17 -18.96
N VAL A 771 4.71 -6.66 -17.82
CA VAL A 771 3.42 -5.99 -17.72
C VAL A 771 3.63 -4.54 -17.27
N GLY A 772 3.12 -3.63 -18.09
CA GLY A 772 3.00 -2.22 -17.81
C GLY A 772 1.79 -1.95 -16.92
N SER A 773 0.76 -1.38 -17.51
CA SER A 773 -0.57 -1.25 -16.90
C SER A 773 -1.21 -2.63 -16.72
N TYR A 774 -1.36 -3.05 -15.47
CA TYR A 774 -1.79 -4.42 -15.12
C TYR A 774 -3.29 -4.55 -14.92
N ARG A 775 -4.00 -3.42 -14.78
CA ARG A 775 -5.43 -3.32 -14.49
C ARG A 775 -6.07 -2.40 -15.52
N GLY A 776 -7.31 -2.71 -15.86
CA GLY A 776 -8.18 -1.90 -16.70
C GLY A 776 -9.46 -2.66 -16.98
N GLY A 777 -10.22 -2.24 -17.99
CA GLY A 777 -11.54 -2.82 -18.25
C GLY A 777 -12.46 -1.95 -19.09
N ILE A 778 -13.74 -2.31 -19.10
CA ILE A 778 -14.82 -1.48 -19.62
C ILE A 778 -15.63 -0.96 -18.44
N THR A 779 -15.74 0.36 -18.31
CA THR A 779 -16.71 0.97 -17.41
C THR A 779 -17.94 1.34 -18.24
N VAL A 780 -19.06 0.70 -17.96
CA VAL A 780 -20.34 1.06 -18.54
C VAL A 780 -20.88 2.23 -17.73
N HIS A 781 -21.12 3.36 -18.37
CA HIS A 781 -21.74 4.53 -17.77
C HIS A 781 -23.25 4.45 -17.97
N ASP A 782 -23.98 4.76 -16.90
CA ASP A 782 -25.43 4.95 -16.96
C ASP A 782 -25.74 6.34 -17.56
N ASP A 783 -26.23 6.36 -18.79
CA ASP A 783 -26.52 7.60 -19.53
C ASP A 783 -27.98 8.10 -19.37
N ASP A 784 -28.78 7.38 -18.58
CA ASP A 784 -30.17 7.72 -18.31
C ASP A 784 -30.33 8.86 -17.30
N PRO A 785 -31.31 9.75 -17.47
CA PRO A 785 -31.54 10.84 -16.53
C PRO A 785 -32.07 10.30 -15.19
N ALA A 786 -31.47 10.74 -14.08
CA ALA A 786 -32.00 10.45 -12.76
C ALA A 786 -33.46 10.96 -12.63
N PRO A 787 -34.39 10.14 -12.10
CA PRO A 787 -35.78 10.54 -11.91
C PRO A 787 -35.91 11.78 -11.05
N LYS A 788 -36.91 12.61 -11.36
CA LYS A 788 -37.22 13.78 -10.53
C LYS A 788 -37.90 13.33 -9.25
N MET A 789 -37.29 13.64 -8.11
CA MET A 789 -37.90 13.45 -6.80
C MET A 789 -38.78 14.66 -6.43
N THR A 790 -39.94 14.41 -5.82
CA THR A 790 -40.90 15.42 -5.36
C THR A 790 -41.44 15.06 -3.99
N VAL A 791 -41.80 16.07 -3.20
CA VAL A 791 -42.47 15.90 -1.90
C VAL A 791 -43.90 16.39 -2.03
N THR A 792 -44.86 15.60 -1.57
CA THR A 792 -46.27 15.99 -1.47
C THR A 792 -46.74 15.81 -0.03
N PRO A 793 -47.38 16.83 0.59
CA PRO A 793 -47.96 16.67 1.92
C PRO A 793 -49.10 15.65 1.88
N VAL A 794 -49.09 14.70 2.83
CA VAL A 794 -50.18 13.72 3.04
C VAL A 794 -51.00 14.11 4.27
N ALA A 795 -50.31 14.55 5.32
CA ALA A 795 -50.85 15.15 6.53
C ALA A 795 -49.78 16.11 7.10
N ASP A 796 -49.67 17.29 6.53
CA ASP A 796 -48.71 18.32 6.95
C ASP A 796 -49.28 19.31 7.97
N LYS A 797 -50.59 19.28 8.21
CA LYS A 797 -51.24 20.03 9.29
C LYS A 797 -52.08 19.08 10.11
N VAL A 798 -51.65 18.81 11.33
CA VAL A 798 -52.24 17.79 12.20
C VAL A 798 -52.49 18.33 13.60
N THR A 799 -53.35 17.66 14.35
CA THR A 799 -53.52 17.93 15.78
C THR A 799 -52.54 17.06 16.57
N GLU A 800 -52.04 17.55 17.70
CA GLU A 800 -51.18 16.78 18.61
C GLU A 800 -51.69 15.34 18.86
N GLY A 801 -50.78 14.38 18.78
CA GLY A 801 -51.05 12.95 18.82
C GLY A 801 -51.36 12.31 17.46
N GLN A 802 -51.49 13.10 16.39
CA GLN A 802 -51.53 12.62 15.00
C GLN A 802 -50.16 12.79 14.33
N ALA A 803 -49.80 11.87 13.45
CA ALA A 803 -48.50 11.91 12.80
C ALA A 803 -48.48 12.86 11.60
N LEU A 804 -47.47 13.73 11.54
CA LEU A 804 -47.15 14.45 10.32
C LEU A 804 -46.68 13.46 9.26
N LYS A 805 -47.15 13.62 8.02
CA LYS A 805 -46.87 12.69 6.93
C LYS A 805 -46.65 13.39 5.61
N TRP A 806 -45.59 13.01 4.91
CA TRP A 806 -45.28 13.46 3.55
C TRP A 806 -45.01 12.26 2.67
N ARG A 807 -45.37 12.35 1.39
CA ARG A 807 -45.04 11.36 0.38
C ARG A 807 -43.91 11.89 -0.47
N VAL A 808 -42.83 11.14 -0.54
CA VAL A 808 -41.73 11.38 -1.48
C VAL A 808 -41.96 10.51 -2.69
N SER A 809 -42.06 11.11 -3.88
CA SER A 809 -42.36 10.42 -5.13
C SER A 809 -41.29 10.68 -6.18
N LEU A 810 -41.04 9.68 -7.03
CA LEU A 810 -40.20 9.74 -8.22
C LEU A 810 -41.08 9.91 -9.45
N SER A 811 -40.57 10.59 -10.49
CA SER A 811 -41.25 10.73 -11.78
C SER A 811 -41.50 9.38 -12.47
N GLU A 812 -40.66 8.39 -12.20
CA GLU A 812 -40.73 7.04 -12.74
C GLU A 812 -40.06 6.03 -11.79
N ALA A 813 -40.26 4.73 -12.06
CA ALA A 813 -39.64 3.66 -11.29
C ALA A 813 -38.19 3.44 -11.75
N VAL A 814 -37.32 3.15 -10.79
CA VAL A 814 -35.89 2.86 -10.99
C VAL A 814 -35.56 1.43 -10.60
N ASP A 815 -34.49 0.89 -11.20
CA ASP A 815 -34.00 -0.46 -10.92
C ASP A 815 -33.04 -0.51 -9.71
N LEU A 816 -32.76 0.66 -9.13
CA LEU A 816 -32.14 0.84 -7.83
C LEU A 816 -33.08 1.58 -6.89
N ASP A 817 -32.85 1.43 -5.59
CA ASP A 817 -33.47 2.32 -4.61
C ASP A 817 -32.91 3.77 -4.80
N MET A 818 -33.73 4.80 -4.58
CA MET A 818 -33.34 6.22 -4.68
C MET A 818 -33.68 7.00 -3.42
N SER A 819 -32.85 7.98 -3.06
CA SER A 819 -32.99 8.59 -1.73
C SER A 819 -32.70 10.07 -1.63
N ALA A 820 -33.23 10.67 -0.57
CA ALA A 820 -32.96 12.04 -0.18
C ALA A 820 -32.66 12.14 1.32
N PHE A 821 -31.71 13.01 1.64
CA PHE A 821 -31.32 13.36 3.00
C PHE A 821 -31.91 14.71 3.37
N PHE A 822 -32.55 14.77 4.52
CA PHE A 822 -33.09 16.02 5.05
C PHE A 822 -32.53 16.32 6.43
N LEU A 823 -32.27 17.61 6.69
CA LEU A 823 -31.87 18.13 8.00
C LEU A 823 -32.98 19.01 8.56
N ALA A 824 -33.30 18.83 9.84
CA ALA A 824 -34.17 19.75 10.57
C ALA A 824 -33.52 21.14 10.67
N VAL A 825 -34.21 22.16 10.18
CA VAL A 825 -33.80 23.56 10.25
C VAL A 825 -34.87 24.38 10.95
N PRO A 826 -34.52 25.55 11.53
CA PRO A 826 -35.51 26.39 12.19
C PRO A 826 -36.63 26.80 11.20
N PRO A 827 -37.91 26.50 11.49
CA PRO A 827 -39.03 26.93 10.68
C PRO A 827 -39.36 28.41 10.92
N THR A 828 -40.28 28.96 10.12
CA THR A 828 -40.91 30.24 10.43
C THR A 828 -42.02 30.05 11.47
N GLY A 829 -41.78 30.47 12.71
CA GLY A 829 -42.75 30.38 13.82
C GLY A 829 -42.21 29.63 15.03
N THR A 830 -43.11 29.19 15.92
CA THR A 830 -42.76 28.30 17.04
C THR A 830 -42.36 26.94 16.47
N GLU A 831 -41.23 26.40 16.91
CA GLU A 831 -40.68 25.14 16.40
C GLU A 831 -41.07 23.99 17.33
N LEU A 832 -41.47 22.86 16.74
CA LEU A 832 -41.66 21.60 17.45
C LEU A 832 -40.41 21.25 18.28
N SER A 833 -40.65 20.79 19.50
CA SER A 833 -39.63 20.40 20.45
C SER A 833 -39.43 18.88 20.54
N THR A 834 -38.43 18.48 21.32
CA THR A 834 -38.16 17.09 21.67
C THR A 834 -39.24 16.44 22.51
N LYS A 835 -40.18 17.20 23.09
CA LYS A 835 -41.32 16.66 23.84
C LYS A 835 -42.56 16.43 22.98
N ASP A 836 -42.66 17.07 21.82
CA ASP A 836 -43.88 17.06 20.98
C ASP A 836 -43.88 15.89 19.98
N VAL A 837 -42.78 15.13 19.95
CA VAL A 837 -42.61 13.92 19.15
C VAL A 837 -42.48 12.68 20.02
N SER A 838 -42.80 11.51 19.46
CA SER A 838 -42.67 10.24 20.18
C SER A 838 -41.26 10.04 20.72
N ALA A 839 -41.14 9.83 22.04
CA ALA A 839 -39.87 9.54 22.70
C ALA A 839 -39.16 8.29 22.16
N ARG A 840 -39.92 7.35 21.58
CA ARG A 840 -39.35 6.18 20.88
C ARG A 840 -38.75 6.60 19.54
N TRP A 841 -39.51 7.31 18.73
CA TRP A 841 -39.05 7.79 17.43
C TRP A 841 -37.83 8.71 17.54
N LEU A 842 -37.83 9.65 18.48
CA LEU A 842 -36.71 10.56 18.71
C LEU A 842 -35.43 9.78 19.06
N ARG A 843 -35.55 8.77 19.92
CA ARG A 843 -34.44 7.90 20.33
C ARG A 843 -33.95 7.03 19.18
N ASP A 844 -34.86 6.42 18.43
CA ASP A 844 -34.52 5.56 17.29
C ASP A 844 -33.84 6.36 16.17
N THR A 845 -34.21 7.64 15.99
CA THR A 845 -33.70 8.51 14.92
C THR A 845 -32.41 9.26 15.30
N THR A 846 -32.27 9.69 16.56
CA THR A 846 -31.16 10.58 16.99
C THR A 846 -30.37 10.09 18.20
N GLY A 847 -30.87 9.07 18.91
CA GLY A 847 -30.36 8.68 20.22
C GLY A 847 -30.66 9.68 21.36
N ALA A 848 -31.33 10.80 21.07
CA ALA A 848 -31.63 11.83 22.07
C ALA A 848 -32.79 11.43 23.00
N SER A 849 -32.75 11.98 24.22
CA SER A 849 -33.87 11.95 25.16
C SER A 849 -34.77 13.17 24.95
N PRO A 850 -36.10 13.05 25.15
CA PRO A 850 -37.01 14.19 25.18
C PRO A 850 -36.57 15.30 26.15
N ASP A 851 -35.96 14.91 27.28
CA ASP A 851 -35.45 15.83 28.29
C ASP A 851 -33.93 16.10 28.18
N PRO A 852 -33.48 17.35 28.41
CA PRO A 852 -34.32 18.55 28.52
C PRO A 852 -34.95 18.92 27.17
N GLU A 853 -36.11 19.57 27.24
CA GLU A 853 -36.87 20.06 26.08
C GLU A 853 -36.07 21.04 25.24
N ARG A 854 -36.00 20.78 23.93
CA ARG A 854 -35.22 21.56 22.98
C ARG A 854 -35.95 21.58 21.63
N PRO A 855 -35.84 22.66 20.83
CA PRO A 855 -36.28 22.65 19.44
C PRO A 855 -35.55 21.56 18.65
N LEU A 856 -36.25 20.88 17.73
CA LEU A 856 -35.71 19.76 16.97
C LEU A 856 -34.45 20.13 16.15
N SER A 857 -34.38 21.34 15.59
CA SER A 857 -33.23 21.90 14.86
C SER A 857 -32.00 22.18 15.73
N LYS A 858 -32.17 22.18 17.06
CA LYS A 858 -31.12 22.45 18.05
C LYS A 858 -30.58 21.19 18.72
N LEU A 859 -30.99 20.01 18.25
CA LEU A 859 -30.42 18.75 18.71
C LEU A 859 -28.91 18.67 18.44
N ALA A 860 -28.15 18.24 19.44
CA ALA A 860 -26.72 18.07 19.31
C ALA A 860 -26.42 16.97 18.30
N GLY A 861 -25.73 17.33 17.21
CA GLY A 861 -25.50 16.44 16.06
C GLY A 861 -26.48 16.64 14.91
N GLY A 862 -27.59 17.38 15.10
CA GLY A 862 -28.65 17.56 14.11
C GLY A 862 -29.67 16.42 14.10
N LEU A 863 -30.89 16.70 13.64
CA LEU A 863 -31.93 15.71 13.36
C LEU A 863 -32.02 15.50 11.86
N TYR A 864 -31.67 14.31 11.39
CA TYR A 864 -31.71 13.95 9.98
C TYR A 864 -32.82 12.95 9.70
N LEU A 865 -33.47 13.10 8.56
CA LEU A 865 -34.36 12.09 8.01
C LEU A 865 -33.76 11.53 6.73
N TRP A 866 -33.65 10.21 6.70
CA TRP A 866 -33.29 9.47 5.51
C TRP A 866 -34.57 8.92 4.89
N VAL A 867 -34.78 9.25 3.62
CA VAL A 867 -35.93 8.78 2.87
C VAL A 867 -35.46 7.95 1.70
N ASP A 868 -35.90 6.69 1.64
CA ASP A 868 -35.58 5.74 0.59
C ASP A 868 -36.85 5.34 -0.18
N VAL A 869 -36.86 5.57 -1.48
CA VAL A 869 -37.84 5.00 -2.42
C VAL A 869 -37.24 3.71 -2.98
N PRO A 870 -37.77 2.52 -2.62
CA PRO A 870 -37.17 1.25 -3.04
C PRO A 870 -37.21 1.02 -4.55
N ALA A 871 -36.31 0.18 -5.05
CA ALA A 871 -36.26 -0.27 -6.43
C ALA A 871 -37.64 -0.82 -6.86
N GLY A 872 -38.07 -0.44 -8.06
CA GLY A 872 -39.39 -0.78 -8.60
C GLY A 872 -40.57 -0.06 -7.93
N LYS A 873 -40.35 0.83 -6.96
CA LYS A 873 -41.37 1.72 -6.39
C LYS A 873 -41.19 3.14 -6.91
N THR A 874 -42.29 3.90 -6.92
CA THR A 874 -42.30 5.31 -7.33
C THR A 874 -42.54 6.25 -6.17
N SER A 875 -42.76 5.75 -4.95
CA SER A 875 -42.95 6.61 -3.78
C SER A 875 -42.74 5.88 -2.46
N THR A 876 -42.38 6.65 -1.43
CA THR A 876 -42.37 6.23 -0.03
C THR A 876 -43.00 7.32 0.85
N ASP A 877 -43.47 6.95 2.03
CA ASP A 877 -44.07 7.90 2.98
C ASP A 877 -43.12 8.15 4.15
N VAL A 878 -42.86 9.42 4.45
CA VAL A 878 -42.12 9.91 5.62
C VAL A 878 -43.11 10.29 6.70
N THR A 879 -42.88 9.82 7.93
CA THR A 879 -43.81 10.03 9.04
C THR A 879 -43.07 10.52 10.29
N ILE A 880 -43.58 11.59 10.91
CA ILE A 880 -43.11 12.07 12.22
C ILE A 880 -44.28 11.92 13.21
N PRO A 881 -44.18 10.98 14.16
CA PRO A 881 -45.22 10.78 15.16
C PRO A 881 -45.16 11.88 16.22
N THR A 882 -46.20 12.72 16.29
CA THR A 882 -46.37 13.69 17.38
C THR A 882 -47.00 13.02 18.61
N VAL A 883 -46.83 13.61 19.78
CA VAL A 883 -47.52 13.17 21.00
C VAL A 883 -48.57 14.19 21.40
N LYS A 884 -49.58 13.73 22.13
CA LYS A 884 -50.57 14.59 22.77
C LYS A 884 -50.11 14.89 24.19
N ASP A 885 -50.15 16.16 24.58
CA ASP A 885 -49.90 16.54 25.95
C ASP A 885 -51.11 17.25 26.61
N ARG A 886 -50.86 18.00 27.69
CA ARG A 886 -51.90 18.72 28.45
C ARG A 886 -51.58 20.21 28.59
N VAL A 887 -50.57 20.68 27.87
CA VAL A 887 -50.12 22.06 27.85
C VAL A 887 -50.85 22.75 26.71
N ARG A 888 -51.30 23.98 26.94
CA ARG A 888 -51.93 24.76 25.89
C ARG A 888 -50.86 25.51 25.12
N GLU A 889 -50.66 25.17 23.85
CA GLU A 889 -49.53 25.66 23.07
C GLU A 889 -49.98 26.42 21.81
N SER A 890 -49.10 27.29 21.30
CA SER A 890 -49.31 27.92 20.00
C SER A 890 -49.04 26.89 18.89
N ALA A 891 -49.64 27.05 17.71
CA ALA A 891 -49.32 26.19 16.57
C ALA A 891 -47.80 26.11 16.32
N GLU A 892 -47.27 24.90 16.37
CA GLU A 892 -45.85 24.63 16.25
C GLU A 892 -45.56 24.07 14.86
N SER A 893 -44.33 24.26 14.36
CA SER A 893 -43.96 23.84 13.02
C SER A 893 -42.64 23.08 13.02
N VAL A 894 -42.43 22.30 11.96
CA VAL A 894 -41.14 21.68 11.66
C VAL A 894 -40.82 21.86 10.19
N LEU A 895 -39.55 22.15 9.91
CA LEU A 895 -39.03 22.25 8.55
C LEU A 895 -37.80 21.36 8.42
N PHE A 896 -37.85 20.48 7.43
CA PHE A 896 -36.73 19.69 6.98
C PHE A 896 -36.32 20.11 5.58
N GLN A 897 -35.05 20.51 5.42
CA GLN A 897 -34.51 20.87 4.11
C GLN A 897 -33.59 19.77 3.59
N GLN A 898 -33.71 19.48 2.30
CA GLN A 898 -32.80 18.54 1.63
C GLN A 898 -31.37 19.08 1.70
N ILE A 899 -30.43 18.20 1.99
CA ILE A 899 -29.00 18.53 2.09
C ILE A 899 -28.17 17.78 1.05
N ASP A 900 -27.06 18.39 0.68
CA ASP A 900 -26.00 17.74 -0.08
C ASP A 900 -25.24 16.80 0.85
N GLU A 901 -25.15 15.53 0.45
CA GLU A 901 -24.57 14.49 1.28
C GLU A 901 -23.05 14.62 1.47
N GLN A 902 -22.35 15.20 0.49
CA GLN A 902 -20.89 15.37 0.55
C GLN A 902 -20.47 16.51 1.48
N THR A 903 -21.30 17.55 1.56
CA THR A 903 -21.00 18.81 2.26
C THR A 903 -21.83 19.01 3.53
N GLY A 904 -22.93 18.27 3.69
CA GLY A 904 -23.88 18.40 4.79
C GLY A 904 -24.66 19.71 4.78
N LYS A 905 -24.67 20.44 3.66
CA LYS A 905 -25.29 21.77 3.55
C LYS A 905 -26.65 21.69 2.87
N PRO A 906 -27.63 22.53 3.25
CA PRO A 906 -28.88 22.66 2.52
C PRO A 906 -28.66 22.91 1.03
N LEU A 907 -29.38 22.17 0.20
CA LEU A 907 -29.38 22.35 -1.25
C LEU A 907 -30.23 23.58 -1.61
N PRO A 908 -29.67 24.58 -2.31
CA PRO A 908 -30.46 25.70 -2.81
C PRO A 908 -31.58 25.20 -3.73
N GLY A 909 -32.85 25.44 -3.35
CA GLY A 909 -34.01 24.94 -4.09
C GLY A 909 -34.26 23.44 -3.96
N GLY A 910 -33.68 22.78 -2.95
CA GLY A 910 -33.90 21.37 -2.64
C GLY A 910 -35.31 21.07 -2.11
N LEU A 911 -35.60 19.79 -1.91
CA LEU A 911 -36.89 19.33 -1.38
C LEU A 911 -37.09 19.78 0.08
N GLU A 912 -38.34 20.01 0.47
CA GLU A 912 -38.71 20.41 1.82
C GLU A 912 -39.84 19.54 2.38
N LEU A 913 -39.71 19.14 3.65
CA LEU A 913 -40.81 18.57 4.45
C LEU A 913 -41.20 19.64 5.47
N ASN A 914 -42.30 20.34 5.21
CA ASN A 914 -42.84 21.36 6.10
C ASN A 914 -44.15 20.88 6.71
N GLY A 915 -44.33 21.06 8.01
CA GLY A 915 -45.58 20.72 8.68
C GLY A 915 -45.83 21.52 9.95
N THR A 916 -47.09 21.55 10.35
CA THR A 916 -47.63 22.29 11.48
C THR A 916 -48.46 21.38 12.38
N VAL A 917 -48.24 21.47 13.68
CA VAL A 917 -48.99 20.76 14.71
C VAL A 917 -49.84 21.77 15.47
N LEU A 918 -51.12 21.46 15.59
CA LEU A 918 -52.10 22.24 16.33
C LEU A 918 -52.33 21.59 17.69
N ASP A 919 -52.52 22.42 18.71
CA ASP A 919 -52.93 21.99 20.04
C ASP A 919 -54.20 21.12 19.99
N ALA A 920 -54.21 20.04 20.78
CA ALA A 920 -55.34 19.12 20.92
C ALA A 920 -56.37 19.55 21.98
N SER A 921 -56.17 20.73 22.60
CA SER A 921 -56.89 21.26 23.76
C SER A 921 -58.00 22.26 23.45
#